data_AF-A0AAW1SQ88-F1
#
_entry.id   AF-A0AAW1SQ88-F1
#
_cell.length_a   1.000
_cell.length_b   1.000
_cell.length_c   1.000
_cell.angle_alpha   90.00
_cell.angle_beta   90.00
_cell.angle_gamma   90.00
#
_symmetry.space_group_name_H-M   'P 1'
#
loop_
_entity.id
_entity.type
_entity.pdbx_description
1 polymer ?
#
loop_
_entity_poly.entity_id
_entity_poly.type
_entity_poly.pdbx_seq_one_letter_code
_entity_poly.pdbx_strand_id
1 'polypeptide(L)'
;MAPLSQDLARCRGGGSSMEIPQDGIQALDVVLRHSTIMSAVSDRRCMPLARAIFYSEVDGRKNTPSLGGGAEIWFGYQQSLRPAEGSLMLNIDLAAAAFVSAQPALDFVYQAAGADARMPGTFHGQQQRKASKAITGIKVYTNHLGSKRSHKVKGLSEQGAEGEFFEQDGRTVSVAEYFGTKYGRLRYPGAVCLNVGSSRRPRLIPVELATVCEGQRKQKLDGPQTAKMVQESARGPTDQQQLISDFRMKLSMLQNDPTCHAFKVKPAETPTVVDGHVLEAPGLEYAQGREEHPRQGAWNLQGKQFKEAAAFGPYAIAAFGNEHHLANQLQDFMCGRLGMLDALHKLGFKEEAGWEGCMAPDRMPPVVWHDPSQRHPGETIEMAVQACKHCYKMQGTEKPCLIFVLLETNAAELYKEVKRATDSYQGIPSQCFVADKAGIAGRPKQGNARAQYCANLAMKINAKLGGRNWSLLRQCEIPSIASEPFMVLGADVSHPTGFSNSEPSIAAVVGSMDAGIAQYAAQVALQPHRLEVIQDMRTMVKKLVVHFAERLKVRFGRTVWPVRVIVYRDGVSEGQFHEVLKKEVPQIAAAFREIMEQDRPEVDRMKAMPALTFIVVQKRHHTRLYPTDSHNVDSPQSGNVQPGTVVDTTITAPHYFNWFMTSHAGIAMRGRGTTTRPAHYTVLVDSSKLSMQDLQNFTYGLCYLFCRATRAVSVPAPVYYAHLAAFRARAHTTYGDSSASESSVDGQSVTVEHAEVGDALRQKMYYI
;
A
#
# COMPACT_ATOMS: atom_id res chain seq x y z
N MET A 1 16.35 -31.00 -13.55
CA MET A 1 17.02 -30.32 -12.41
C MET A 1 18.43 -29.83 -12.73
N ALA A 2 19.17 -30.45 -13.67
CA ALA A 2 20.52 -29.99 -14.05
C ALA A 2 20.62 -28.52 -14.57
N PRO A 3 19.67 -27.95 -15.35
CA PRO A 3 19.80 -26.59 -15.89
C PRO A 3 19.79 -25.48 -14.81
N LEU A 4 18.94 -25.63 -13.80
CA LEU A 4 18.79 -24.65 -12.71
C LEU A 4 20.08 -24.47 -11.88
N SER A 5 20.95 -25.49 -11.81
CA SER A 5 22.18 -25.42 -11.01
C SER A 5 23.23 -24.48 -11.60
N GLN A 6 23.32 -24.38 -12.93
CA GLN A 6 24.26 -23.49 -13.62
C GLN A 6 23.78 -22.03 -13.58
N ASP A 7 22.46 -21.81 -13.71
CA ASP A 7 21.86 -20.47 -13.64
C ASP A 7 22.01 -19.85 -12.23
N LEU A 8 21.91 -20.68 -11.19
CA LEU A 8 22.12 -20.25 -9.80
C LEU A 8 23.57 -19.83 -9.53
N ALA A 9 24.56 -20.44 -10.20
CA ALA A 9 25.98 -20.13 -9.99
C ALA A 9 26.35 -18.73 -10.51
N ARG A 10 25.77 -18.30 -11.65
CA ARG A 10 25.94 -16.94 -12.19
C ARG A 10 25.29 -15.88 -11.29
N CYS A 11 24.07 -16.13 -10.82
CA CYS A 11 23.39 -15.21 -9.91
C CYS A 11 24.06 -15.09 -8.54
N ARG A 12 24.91 -16.06 -8.16
CA ARG A 12 25.60 -16.14 -6.86
C ARG A 12 27.08 -15.71 -6.87
N GLY A 13 27.57 -15.06 -7.94
CA GLY A 13 28.91 -14.46 -7.94
C GLY A 13 30.09 -15.46 -7.85
N GLY A 14 29.99 -16.65 -8.44
CA GLY A 14 31.16 -17.49 -8.76
C GLY A 14 31.98 -18.07 -7.59
N GLY A 15 31.47 -18.06 -6.36
CA GLY A 15 32.12 -18.67 -5.20
C GLY A 15 31.28 -19.78 -4.57
N SER A 16 31.94 -20.76 -3.95
CA SER A 16 31.29 -21.76 -3.08
C SER A 16 30.29 -21.10 -2.15
N SER A 17 29.13 -21.74 -1.97
CA SER A 17 28.04 -21.39 -1.04
C SER A 17 28.54 -21.03 0.37
N MET A 18 29.04 -19.82 0.57
CA MET A 18 29.24 -19.28 1.90
C MET A 18 27.95 -18.56 2.24
N GLU A 19 27.01 -19.31 2.83
CA GLU A 19 25.85 -18.68 3.45
C GLU A 19 26.37 -17.63 4.43
N ILE A 20 25.88 -16.41 4.28
CA ILE A 20 26.17 -15.33 5.21
C ILE A 20 25.78 -15.83 6.61
N PRO A 21 26.70 -15.85 7.60
CA PRO A 21 26.42 -16.41 8.92
C PRO A 21 25.44 -15.51 9.67
N GLN A 22 24.14 -15.80 9.52
CA GLN A 22 23.05 -14.99 10.06
C GLN A 22 23.14 -14.87 11.58
N ASP A 23 23.52 -15.94 12.27
CA ASP A 23 23.72 -15.93 13.73
C ASP A 23 24.83 -14.96 14.15
N GLY A 24 25.89 -14.85 13.35
CA GLY A 24 26.97 -13.88 13.58
C GLY A 24 26.51 -12.44 13.40
N ILE A 25 25.72 -12.17 12.35
CA ILE A 25 25.11 -10.84 12.13
C ILE A 25 24.16 -10.49 13.26
N GLN A 26 23.33 -11.46 13.69
CA GLN A 26 22.39 -11.27 14.79
C GLN A 26 23.11 -11.00 16.12
N ALA A 27 24.19 -11.72 16.40
CA ALA A 27 25.00 -11.47 17.60
C ALA A 27 25.55 -10.04 17.63
N LEU A 28 26.07 -9.54 16.50
CA LEU A 28 26.54 -8.16 16.39
C LEU A 28 25.41 -7.12 16.49
N ASP A 29 24.23 -7.39 15.93
CA ASP A 29 23.05 -6.53 16.10
C ASP A 29 22.61 -6.44 17.57
N VAL A 30 22.70 -7.54 18.32
CA VAL A 30 22.43 -7.55 19.78
C VAL A 30 23.44 -6.70 20.54
N VAL A 31 24.73 -6.80 20.22
CA VAL A 31 25.81 -5.99 20.83
C VAL A 31 25.53 -4.49 20.63
N LEU A 32 25.24 -4.08 19.39
CA LEU A 32 24.95 -2.67 19.04
C LEU A 32 23.66 -2.12 19.67
N ARG A 33 22.79 -2.99 20.18
CA ARG A 33 21.50 -2.62 20.80
C ARG A 33 21.53 -2.64 22.32
N HIS A 34 22.49 -3.34 22.93
CA HIS A 34 22.42 -3.75 24.32
C HIS A 34 22.18 -2.57 25.27
N SER A 35 23.07 -1.57 25.25
CA SER A 35 23.04 -0.48 26.22
C SER A 35 21.86 0.48 26.02
N THR A 36 21.42 0.67 24.78
CA THR A 36 20.21 1.45 24.51
C THR A 36 18.95 0.75 25.02
N ILE A 37 18.88 -0.59 24.89
CA ILE A 37 17.78 -1.38 25.46
C ILE A 37 17.83 -1.34 26.98
N MET A 38 19.00 -1.52 27.60
CA MET A 38 19.14 -1.47 29.06
C MET A 38 18.73 -0.10 29.62
N SER A 39 19.12 0.99 28.96
CA SER A 39 18.71 2.35 29.34
C SER A 39 17.19 2.54 29.23
N ALA A 40 16.55 1.97 28.21
CA ALA A 40 15.11 2.04 28.02
C ALA A 40 14.29 1.27 29.07
N VAL A 41 14.88 0.26 29.72
CA VAL A 41 14.23 -0.45 30.84
C VAL A 41 14.08 0.49 32.04
N SER A 42 15.06 1.37 32.28
CA SER A 42 15.04 2.34 33.37
C SER A 42 14.30 3.64 33.03
N ASP A 43 14.23 4.04 31.75
CA ASP A 43 13.63 5.30 31.32
C ASP A 43 12.53 5.10 30.27
N ARG A 44 11.27 5.35 30.66
CA ARG A 44 10.10 5.22 29.77
C ARG A 44 10.02 6.25 28.66
N ARG A 45 10.87 7.28 28.69
CA ARG A 45 11.02 8.25 27.59
C ARG A 45 11.77 7.67 26.40
N CYS A 46 12.35 6.48 26.55
CA CYS A 46 12.91 5.67 25.48
C CYS A 46 12.10 4.38 25.35
N MET A 47 11.65 4.04 24.14
CA MET A 47 10.85 2.84 23.89
C MET A 47 11.38 2.04 22.71
N PRO A 48 11.99 0.85 22.94
CA PRO A 48 12.34 -0.07 21.88
C PRO A 48 11.08 -0.79 21.38
N LEU A 49 10.88 -0.81 20.07
CA LEU A 49 9.81 -1.54 19.40
C LEU A 49 10.39 -2.25 18.18
N ALA A 50 10.51 -3.58 18.27
CA ALA A 50 11.17 -4.40 17.27
C ALA A 50 12.58 -3.85 16.94
N ARG A 51 12.81 -3.43 15.69
CA ARG A 51 14.11 -2.89 15.25
C ARG A 51 14.26 -1.38 15.47
N ALA A 52 13.23 -0.67 15.92
CA ALA A 52 13.28 0.77 16.13
C ALA A 52 13.35 1.13 17.61
N ILE A 53 13.94 2.29 17.91
CA ILE A 53 14.03 2.88 19.24
C ILE A 53 13.45 4.28 19.14
N PHE A 54 12.44 4.56 19.95
CA PHE A 54 11.68 5.82 19.94
C PHE A 54 11.94 6.64 21.20
N TYR A 55 11.88 7.96 21.06
CA TYR A 55 12.12 8.89 22.15
C TYR A 55 10.96 9.88 22.29
N SER A 56 10.52 10.16 23.52
CA SER A 56 9.60 11.28 23.81
C SER A 56 10.33 12.60 24.02
N GLU A 57 11.60 12.54 24.42
CA GLU A 57 12.46 13.69 24.64
C GLU A 57 13.79 13.51 23.90
N VAL A 58 14.24 14.58 23.25
CA VAL A 58 15.58 14.68 22.63
C VAL A 58 16.26 15.89 23.26
N ASP A 59 17.42 15.67 23.88
CA ASP A 59 18.24 16.69 24.55
C ASP A 59 17.48 17.51 25.60
N GLY A 60 16.64 16.81 26.39
CA GLY A 60 15.82 17.41 27.44
C GLY A 60 14.62 18.22 26.93
N ARG A 61 14.35 18.21 25.63
CA ARG A 61 13.19 18.87 25.02
C ARG A 61 12.18 17.84 24.54
N LYS A 62 10.93 18.00 24.97
CA LYS A 62 9.80 17.22 24.45
C LYS A 62 9.53 17.64 23.01
N ASN A 63 9.68 16.70 22.08
CA ASN A 63 9.42 16.91 20.66
C ASN A 63 8.43 15.85 20.15
N THR A 64 7.23 15.84 20.74
CA THR A 64 6.16 14.89 20.39
C THR A 64 4.95 15.63 19.81
N PRO A 65 4.89 15.81 18.47
CA PRO A 65 3.74 16.44 17.82
C PRO A 65 2.43 15.72 18.20
N SER A 66 1.43 16.49 18.65
CA SER A 66 0.11 15.95 18.97
C SER A 66 -0.63 15.51 17.70
N LEU A 67 -1.19 14.31 17.69
CA LEU A 67 -2.10 13.81 16.66
C LEU A 67 -3.58 14.16 16.97
N GLY A 68 -3.88 14.67 18.17
CA GLY A 68 -5.25 14.84 18.67
C GLY A 68 -5.85 13.52 19.21
N GLY A 69 -6.91 13.62 20.01
CA GLY A 69 -7.58 12.46 20.62
C GLY A 69 -6.66 11.62 21.52
N GLY A 70 -5.83 12.31 22.32
CA GLY A 70 -4.88 11.68 23.25
C GLY A 70 -3.72 10.93 22.60
N ALA A 71 -3.42 11.20 21.32
CA ALA A 71 -2.31 10.58 20.60
C ALA A 71 -1.21 11.61 20.28
N GLU A 72 0.03 11.17 20.26
CA GLU A 72 1.21 11.95 19.88
C GLU A 72 2.19 11.11 19.05
N ILE A 73 3.12 11.76 18.36
CA ILE A 73 4.16 11.10 17.54
C ILE A 73 5.45 11.06 18.34
N TRP A 74 6.10 9.91 18.42
CA TRP A 74 7.49 9.82 18.86
C TRP A 74 8.38 9.54 17.66
N PHE A 75 9.49 10.25 17.59
CA PHE A 75 10.53 10.04 16.60
C PHE A 75 11.65 9.18 17.18
N GLY A 76 12.35 8.50 16.31
CA GLY A 76 13.37 7.55 16.67
C GLY A 76 14.18 7.13 15.46
N TYR A 77 14.97 6.08 15.64
CA TYR A 77 15.68 5.46 14.53
C TYR A 77 15.47 3.96 14.53
N GLN A 78 15.50 3.40 13.33
CA GLN A 78 15.61 1.98 13.12
C GLN A 78 17.05 1.67 12.73
N GLN A 79 17.62 0.62 13.33
CA GLN A 79 18.94 0.13 12.97
C GLN A 79 18.92 -1.32 12.51
N SER A 80 19.80 -1.66 11.58
CA SER A 80 20.05 -3.05 11.19
C SER A 80 21.46 -3.18 10.63
N LEU A 81 22.16 -4.24 11.01
CA LEU A 81 23.43 -4.62 10.40
C LEU A 81 23.20 -5.37 9.09
N ARG A 82 23.92 -5.00 8.03
CA ARG A 82 23.79 -5.57 6.68
C ARG A 82 25.16 -5.96 6.13
N PRO A 83 25.33 -7.17 5.59
CA PRO A 83 26.53 -7.52 4.84
C PRO A 83 26.50 -6.80 3.49
N ALA A 84 27.62 -6.21 3.13
CA ALA A 84 27.81 -5.52 1.88
C ALA A 84 29.14 -5.92 1.24
N GLU A 85 29.46 -5.35 0.09
CA GLU A 85 30.73 -5.63 -0.59
C GLU A 85 31.93 -5.24 0.28
N GLY A 86 32.73 -6.23 0.67
CA GLY A 86 33.94 -6.03 1.47
C GLY A 86 33.74 -5.59 2.93
N SER A 87 32.51 -5.44 3.44
CA SER A 87 32.29 -4.88 4.80
C SER A 87 30.91 -5.19 5.40
N LEU A 88 30.73 -4.87 6.69
CA LEU A 88 29.44 -4.87 7.40
C LEU A 88 28.96 -3.44 7.57
N MET A 89 27.75 -3.16 7.10
CA MET A 89 27.14 -1.83 7.11
C MET A 89 26.09 -1.72 8.22
N LEU A 90 26.25 -0.73 9.10
CA LEU A 90 25.21 -0.34 10.05
C LEU A 90 24.23 0.62 9.35
N ASN A 91 23.06 0.09 8.96
CA ASN A 91 22.02 0.88 8.33
C ASN A 91 21.13 1.54 9.40
N ILE A 92 21.00 2.86 9.35
CA ILE A 92 20.19 3.67 10.26
C ILE A 92 19.19 4.49 9.44
N ASP A 93 17.91 4.39 9.79
CA ASP A 93 16.81 5.10 9.13
C ASP A 93 15.90 5.76 10.15
N LEU A 94 15.25 6.86 9.77
CA LEU A 94 14.32 7.57 10.65
C LEU A 94 13.07 6.73 10.88
N ALA A 95 12.65 6.61 12.13
CA ALA A 95 11.42 5.96 12.53
C ALA A 95 10.46 6.96 13.19
N ALA A 96 9.17 6.82 12.90
CA ALA A 96 8.10 7.56 13.59
C ALA A 96 6.98 6.60 13.96
N ALA A 97 6.48 6.68 15.19
CA ALA A 97 5.34 5.88 15.63
C ALA A 97 4.41 6.69 16.53
N ALA A 98 3.13 6.32 16.52
CA ALA A 98 2.14 6.94 17.38
C ALA A 98 2.16 6.32 18.78
N PHE A 99 2.11 7.18 19.79
CA PHE A 99 2.03 6.86 21.20
C PHE A 99 0.82 7.52 21.82
N VAL A 100 0.33 6.95 22.92
CA VAL A 100 -0.66 7.58 23.78
C VAL A 100 0.04 8.70 24.54
N SER A 101 -0.54 9.90 24.46
CA SER A 101 -0.01 11.07 25.16
C SER A 101 -0.14 10.90 26.68
N ALA A 102 0.98 11.05 27.37
CA ALA A 102 1.03 11.10 28.84
C ALA A 102 0.45 12.43 29.33
N GLN A 103 -0.69 12.37 30.00
CA GLN A 103 -1.43 13.52 30.53
C GLN A 103 -2.37 13.08 31.66
N PRO A 104 -2.94 13.99 32.47
CA PRO A 104 -3.98 13.66 33.44
C PRO A 104 -5.11 12.85 32.79
N ALA A 105 -5.55 11.77 33.45
CA ALA A 105 -6.57 10.89 32.88
C ALA A 105 -7.90 11.63 32.67
N LEU A 106 -8.19 12.63 33.52
CA LEU A 106 -9.34 13.50 33.38
C LEU A 106 -9.31 14.23 32.03
N ASP A 107 -8.24 14.95 31.71
CA ASP A 107 -8.11 15.64 30.42
C ASP A 107 -8.24 14.68 29.24
N PHE A 108 -7.58 13.52 29.31
CA PHE A 108 -7.61 12.51 28.25
C PHE A 108 -9.04 12.02 27.96
N VAL A 109 -9.77 11.63 29.02
CA VAL A 109 -11.10 11.01 28.91
C VAL A 109 -12.13 12.02 28.39
N TYR A 110 -12.12 13.25 28.93
CA TYR A 110 -13.09 14.28 28.52
C TYR A 110 -12.79 14.83 27.12
N GLN A 111 -11.52 15.01 26.74
CA GLN A 111 -11.15 15.35 25.35
C GLN A 111 -11.61 14.27 24.36
N ALA A 112 -11.45 12.98 24.71
CA ALA A 112 -11.89 11.89 23.85
C ALA A 112 -13.43 11.82 23.71
N ALA A 113 -14.16 12.21 24.76
CA ALA A 113 -15.61 12.33 24.73
C ALA A 113 -16.11 13.53 23.89
N GLY A 114 -15.25 14.53 23.65
CA GLY A 114 -15.65 15.84 23.13
C GLY A 114 -16.36 16.70 24.18
N ALA A 115 -16.01 16.53 25.45
CA ALA A 115 -16.56 17.24 26.59
C ALA A 115 -15.50 18.18 27.22
N ASP A 116 -15.95 19.21 27.95
CA ASP A 116 -15.06 20.16 28.62
C ASP A 116 -14.53 19.58 29.95
N ALA A 117 -13.22 19.35 30.01
CA ALA A 117 -12.54 18.85 31.20
C ALA A 117 -12.62 19.80 32.40
N ARG A 118 -12.97 21.09 32.20
CA ARG A 118 -13.14 22.07 33.29
C ARG A 118 -14.47 21.90 34.04
N MET A 119 -15.45 21.23 33.43
CA MET A 119 -16.74 20.90 34.03
C MET A 119 -17.02 19.39 33.90
N PRO A 120 -16.24 18.56 34.59
CA PRO A 120 -16.32 17.11 34.44
C PRO A 120 -17.57 16.54 35.13
N GLY A 121 -18.34 15.74 34.39
CA GLY A 121 -19.52 15.01 34.86
C GLY A 121 -19.66 13.64 34.17
N THR A 122 -20.84 13.03 34.25
CA THR A 122 -21.13 11.76 33.58
C THR A 122 -21.31 11.91 32.07
N PHE A 123 -21.13 10.81 31.32
CA PHE A 123 -21.33 10.79 29.88
C PHE A 123 -22.59 10.02 29.48
N HIS A 124 -23.22 10.42 28.37
CA HIS A 124 -24.41 9.76 27.85
C HIS A 124 -24.23 9.33 26.39
N GLY A 125 -24.81 8.19 26.03
CA GLY A 125 -24.86 7.68 24.65
C GLY A 125 -23.50 7.65 23.94
N GLN A 126 -23.33 8.50 22.93
CA GLN A 126 -22.14 8.52 22.09
C GLN A 126 -20.87 8.96 22.85
N GLN A 127 -20.99 9.85 23.85
CA GLN A 127 -19.85 10.32 24.64
C GLN A 127 -19.25 9.17 25.45
N GLN A 128 -20.08 8.39 26.15
CA GLN A 128 -19.63 7.23 26.94
C GLN A 128 -18.92 6.21 26.07
N ARG A 129 -19.47 5.92 24.88
CA ARG A 129 -18.86 5.00 23.90
C ARG A 129 -17.50 5.50 23.42
N LYS A 130 -17.37 6.79 23.07
CA LYS A 130 -16.11 7.39 22.61
C LYS A 130 -15.05 7.39 23.71
N ALA A 131 -15.41 7.85 24.91
CA ALA A 131 -14.53 7.91 26.07
C ALA A 131 -14.03 6.51 26.48
N SER A 132 -14.95 5.56 26.63
CA SER A 132 -14.62 4.18 27.01
C SER A 132 -13.73 3.51 25.96
N LYS A 133 -14.05 3.67 24.66
CA LYS A 133 -13.22 3.14 23.57
C LYS A 133 -11.81 3.75 23.55
N ALA A 134 -11.66 5.02 23.92
CA ALA A 134 -10.37 5.70 23.90
C ALA A 134 -9.45 5.26 25.04
N ILE A 135 -9.97 5.08 26.27
CA ILE A 135 -9.17 4.78 27.46
C ILE A 135 -9.01 3.27 27.75
N THR A 136 -9.93 2.43 27.26
CA THR A 136 -9.89 0.99 27.53
C THR A 136 -8.62 0.35 26.95
N GLY A 137 -7.94 -0.43 27.79
CA GLY A 137 -6.68 -1.08 27.47
C GLY A 137 -5.43 -0.24 27.74
N ILE A 138 -5.58 1.06 28.03
CA ILE A 138 -4.49 1.98 28.37
C ILE A 138 -4.11 1.81 29.84
N LYS A 139 -2.82 1.91 30.14
CA LYS A 139 -2.27 1.93 31.49
C LYS A 139 -2.27 3.34 32.08
N VAL A 140 -2.64 3.46 33.35
CA VAL A 140 -2.61 4.69 34.15
C VAL A 140 -1.86 4.47 35.45
N TYR A 141 -1.22 5.50 35.99
CA TYR A 141 -0.71 5.54 37.36
C TYR A 141 -1.71 6.24 38.26
N THR A 142 -1.74 5.84 39.54
CA THR A 142 -2.48 6.56 40.57
C THR A 142 -1.62 7.65 41.18
N ASN A 143 -2.20 8.82 41.43
CA ASN A 143 -1.50 9.97 41.99
C ASN A 143 -1.63 10.07 43.52
N HIS A 144 -2.55 9.29 44.11
CA HIS A 144 -2.87 9.33 45.55
C HIS A 144 -2.05 8.34 46.41
N LEU A 145 -1.33 7.40 45.79
CA LEU A 145 -0.44 6.47 46.48
C LEU A 145 0.97 6.87 46.08
N GLY A 146 1.86 7.19 47.03
CA GLY A 146 3.24 7.62 46.76
C GLY A 146 4.10 6.64 45.92
N SER A 147 3.54 5.48 45.53
CA SER A 147 4.10 4.53 44.57
C SER A 147 3.52 4.73 43.16
N LYS A 148 4.38 4.81 42.13
CA LYS A 148 3.98 4.81 40.71
C LYS A 148 3.64 3.41 40.20
N ARG A 149 2.61 2.76 40.77
CA ARG A 149 2.11 1.47 40.27
C ARG A 149 1.14 1.70 39.10
N SER A 150 1.38 1.07 37.96
CA SER A 150 0.50 1.20 36.78
C SER A 150 -0.66 0.20 36.81
N HIS A 151 -1.84 0.63 36.39
CA HIS A 151 -3.06 -0.17 36.27
C HIS A 151 -3.60 -0.11 34.84
N LYS A 152 -3.99 -1.25 34.26
CA LYS A 152 -4.63 -1.30 32.93
C LYS A 152 -6.12 -1.04 33.08
N VAL A 153 -6.62 0.02 32.44
CA VAL A 153 -8.05 0.36 32.44
C VAL A 153 -8.81 -0.65 31.60
N LYS A 154 -9.92 -1.16 32.13
CA LYS A 154 -10.83 -2.11 31.45
C LYS A 154 -12.17 -1.50 31.07
N GLY A 155 -12.49 -0.31 31.57
CA GLY A 155 -13.69 0.43 31.22
C GLY A 155 -13.83 1.71 32.05
N LEU A 156 -14.97 2.37 31.86
CA LEU A 156 -15.41 3.54 32.64
C LEU A 156 -16.66 3.16 33.43
N SER A 157 -16.86 3.82 34.57
CA SER A 157 -18.14 3.77 35.29
C SER A 157 -19.24 4.46 34.48
N GLU A 158 -20.50 4.12 34.78
CA GLU A 158 -21.66 4.78 34.19
C GLU A 158 -22.06 6.02 35.00
N GLN A 159 -21.87 5.97 36.32
CA GLN A 159 -22.14 7.09 37.21
C GLN A 159 -20.85 7.80 37.66
N GLY A 160 -21.01 8.98 38.27
CA GLY A 160 -19.93 9.71 38.91
C GLY A 160 -19.46 9.01 40.19
N ALA A 161 -18.28 9.37 40.71
CA ALA A 161 -17.76 8.83 41.96
C ALA A 161 -18.73 8.94 43.16
N GLU A 162 -19.59 9.96 43.19
CA GLU A 162 -20.64 10.11 44.23
C GLU A 162 -21.84 9.17 44.06
N GLY A 163 -22.09 8.67 42.84
CA GLY A 163 -23.18 7.74 42.52
C GLY A 163 -22.75 6.27 42.45
N GLU A 164 -21.44 6.00 42.47
CA GLU A 164 -20.89 4.64 42.47
C GLU A 164 -20.66 4.16 43.91
N PHE A 165 -21.29 3.04 44.29
CA PHE A 165 -21.26 2.50 45.66
C PHE A 165 -20.58 1.13 45.72
N PHE A 166 -19.93 0.83 46.85
CA PHE A 166 -19.36 -0.48 47.14
C PHE A 166 -19.38 -0.78 48.63
N GLU A 167 -19.29 -2.07 48.98
CA GLU A 167 -19.22 -2.53 50.36
C GLU A 167 -17.81 -2.41 50.93
N GLN A 168 -17.68 -1.74 52.08
CA GLN A 168 -16.45 -1.68 52.86
C GLN A 168 -16.76 -1.84 54.35
N ASP A 169 -16.13 -2.81 55.00
CA ASP A 169 -16.26 -3.06 56.44
C ASP A 169 -17.73 -3.18 56.92
N GLY A 170 -18.60 -3.76 56.07
CA GLY A 170 -20.03 -3.96 56.34
C GLY A 170 -20.91 -2.72 56.14
N ARG A 171 -20.38 -1.66 55.52
CA ARG A 171 -21.12 -0.44 55.16
C ARG A 171 -21.03 -0.19 53.66
N THR A 172 -22.17 0.16 53.07
CA THR A 172 -22.24 0.68 51.70
C THR A 172 -21.75 2.12 51.70
N VAL A 173 -20.64 2.40 51.00
CA VAL A 173 -20.05 3.75 50.87
C VAL A 173 -19.88 4.10 49.40
N SER A 174 -20.00 5.39 49.08
CA SER A 174 -19.70 5.84 47.71
C SER A 174 -18.19 5.89 47.46
N VAL A 175 -17.77 5.81 46.20
CA VAL A 175 -16.36 6.01 45.82
C VAL A 175 -15.87 7.39 46.29
N ALA A 176 -16.68 8.44 46.14
CA ALA A 176 -16.33 9.78 46.59
C ALA A 176 -16.11 9.87 48.11
N GLU A 177 -16.99 9.24 48.91
CA GLU A 177 -16.89 9.23 50.38
C GLU A 177 -15.66 8.45 50.87
N TYR A 178 -15.40 7.28 50.28
CA TYR A 178 -14.22 6.48 50.60
C TYR A 178 -12.92 7.25 50.36
N PHE A 179 -12.76 7.83 49.17
CA PHE A 179 -11.57 8.60 48.83
C PHE A 179 -11.47 9.88 49.67
N GLY A 180 -12.61 10.55 49.93
CA GLY A 180 -12.71 11.71 50.81
C GLY A 180 -12.16 11.45 52.21
N THR A 181 -12.52 10.31 52.79
CA THR A 181 -12.12 9.90 54.15
C THR A 181 -10.65 9.46 54.21
N LYS A 182 -10.19 8.71 53.21
CA LYS A 182 -8.88 8.02 53.26
C LYS A 182 -7.72 8.80 52.65
N TYR A 183 -7.99 9.61 51.61
CA TYR A 183 -6.95 10.27 50.81
C TYR A 183 -7.19 11.78 50.60
N GLY A 184 -8.38 12.29 50.95
CA GLY A 184 -8.76 13.68 50.79
C GLY A 184 -9.93 13.88 49.84
N ARG A 185 -10.65 15.00 50.00
CA ARG A 185 -11.87 15.30 49.26
C ARG A 185 -11.60 15.43 47.75
N LEU A 186 -12.40 14.74 46.96
CA LEU A 186 -12.44 14.84 45.49
C LEU A 186 -12.86 16.24 45.05
N ARG A 187 -12.18 16.80 44.03
CA ARG A 187 -12.57 18.08 43.44
C ARG A 187 -13.77 17.92 42.51
N TYR A 188 -13.90 16.74 41.90
CA TYR A 188 -14.91 16.43 40.90
C TYR A 188 -15.67 15.14 41.21
N PRO A 189 -16.49 15.10 42.29
CA PRO A 189 -17.19 13.89 42.71
C PRO A 189 -18.22 13.39 41.68
N GLY A 190 -18.76 14.27 40.84
CA GLY A 190 -19.66 13.89 39.74
C GLY A 190 -18.96 13.33 38.49
N ALA A 191 -17.62 13.31 38.46
CA ALA A 191 -16.85 12.77 37.33
C ALA A 191 -16.82 11.24 37.34
N VAL A 192 -16.71 10.65 36.14
CA VAL A 192 -16.62 9.18 35.99
C VAL A 192 -15.36 8.59 36.64
N CYS A 193 -15.41 7.31 36.95
CA CYS A 193 -14.30 6.52 37.46
C CYS A 193 -13.70 5.62 36.39
N LEU A 194 -12.40 5.37 36.50
CA LEU A 194 -11.69 4.35 35.73
C LEU A 194 -11.88 2.98 36.40
N ASN A 195 -12.42 1.99 35.68
CA ASN A 195 -12.45 0.62 36.16
C ASN A 195 -11.15 -0.11 35.76
N VAL A 196 -10.34 -0.50 36.76
CA VAL A 196 -9.11 -1.30 36.57
C VAL A 196 -9.27 -2.76 37.01
N GLY A 197 -10.46 -3.12 37.50
CA GLY A 197 -10.86 -4.45 37.97
C GLY A 197 -11.39 -5.34 36.84
N SER A 198 -12.19 -6.35 37.15
CA SER A 198 -13.02 -7.05 36.15
C SER A 198 -14.43 -6.46 36.15
N SER A 199 -15.27 -6.82 35.17
CA SER A 199 -16.69 -6.45 35.20
C SER A 199 -17.41 -7.00 36.44
N ARG A 200 -17.07 -8.22 36.86
CA ARG A 200 -17.65 -8.88 38.04
C ARG A 200 -17.11 -8.36 39.38
N ARG A 201 -15.90 -7.82 39.39
CA ARG A 201 -15.24 -7.25 40.57
C ARG A 201 -14.59 -5.93 40.16
N PRO A 202 -15.40 -4.86 40.00
CA PRO A 202 -14.90 -3.56 39.59
C PRO A 202 -13.94 -3.01 40.63
N ARG A 203 -12.93 -2.29 40.16
CA ARG A 203 -12.04 -1.51 41.01
C ARG A 203 -11.98 -0.11 40.43
N LEU A 204 -12.70 0.81 41.07
CA LEU A 204 -12.93 2.14 40.56
C LEU A 204 -11.90 3.11 41.13
N ILE A 205 -11.29 3.88 40.25
CA ILE A 205 -10.36 4.96 40.58
C ILE A 205 -10.96 6.26 40.03
N PRO A 206 -11.24 7.29 40.85
CA PRO A 206 -11.68 8.58 40.36
C PRO A 206 -10.72 9.10 39.28
N VAL A 207 -11.27 9.55 38.15
CA VAL A 207 -10.45 9.90 36.98
C VAL A 207 -9.48 11.05 37.24
N GLU A 208 -9.79 11.94 38.19
CA GLU A 208 -8.91 13.03 38.63
C GLU A 208 -7.66 12.55 39.41
N LEU A 209 -7.68 11.34 39.96
CA LEU A 209 -6.58 10.77 40.74
C LEU A 209 -5.65 9.87 39.92
N ALA A 210 -5.74 9.94 38.59
CA ALA A 210 -4.98 9.11 37.68
C ALA A 210 -4.30 9.91 36.57
N THR A 211 -3.14 9.40 36.11
CA THR A 211 -2.39 9.95 34.98
C THR A 211 -2.09 8.85 33.97
N VAL A 212 -2.29 9.13 32.68
CA VAL A 212 -2.00 8.19 31.60
C VAL A 212 -0.50 7.90 31.53
N CYS A 213 -0.11 6.62 31.51
CA CYS A 213 1.30 6.25 31.45
C CYS A 213 1.92 6.65 30.11
N GLU A 214 3.17 7.11 30.16
CA GLU A 214 4.00 7.32 28.99
C GLU A 214 4.48 6.01 28.34
N GLY A 215 4.91 6.07 27.08
CA GLY A 215 5.55 4.95 26.38
C GLY A 215 4.60 3.89 25.84
N GLN A 216 3.30 4.20 25.75
CA GLN A 216 2.30 3.25 25.27
C GLN A 216 2.03 3.42 23.77
N ARG A 217 2.42 2.44 22.95
CA ARG A 217 2.21 2.49 21.50
C ARG A 217 0.71 2.51 21.16
N LYS A 218 0.29 3.47 20.34
CA LYS A 218 -1.06 3.53 19.75
C LYS A 218 -1.03 2.87 18.36
N GLN A 219 -1.67 1.70 18.24
CA GLN A 219 -1.60 0.92 17.00
C GLN A 219 -2.60 1.34 15.93
N LYS A 220 -3.77 1.85 16.32
CA LYS A 220 -4.83 2.29 15.41
C LYS A 220 -4.98 3.80 15.46
N LEU A 221 -4.90 4.42 14.29
CA LEU A 221 -5.18 5.84 14.07
C LEU A 221 -6.46 5.97 13.25
N ASP A 222 -7.24 7.01 13.51
CA ASP A 222 -8.33 7.38 12.62
C ASP A 222 -7.82 8.12 11.37
N GLY A 223 -8.72 8.46 10.45
CA GLY A 223 -8.36 9.17 9.20
C GLY A 223 -7.62 10.48 9.44
N PRO A 224 -8.16 11.41 10.27
CA PRO A 224 -7.48 12.66 10.64
C PRO A 224 -6.10 12.45 11.29
N GLN A 225 -5.98 11.54 12.26
CA GLN A 225 -4.71 11.21 12.91
C GLN A 225 -3.71 10.63 11.91
N THR A 226 -4.15 9.77 10.99
CA THR A 226 -3.30 9.20 9.94
C THR A 226 -2.79 10.28 9.00
N ALA A 227 -3.66 11.21 8.58
CA ALA A 227 -3.26 12.33 7.73
C ALA A 227 -2.23 13.23 8.43
N LYS A 228 -2.45 13.53 9.72
CA LYS A 228 -1.50 14.33 10.52
C LYS A 228 -0.18 13.59 10.77
N MET A 229 -0.22 12.29 11.03
CA MET A 229 0.97 11.44 11.14
C MET A 229 1.82 11.51 9.87
N VAL A 230 1.20 11.38 8.70
CA VAL A 230 1.90 11.50 7.40
C VAL A 230 2.49 12.90 7.25
N GLN A 231 1.74 13.95 7.59
CA GLN A 231 2.20 15.33 7.49
C GLN A 231 3.40 15.65 8.38
N GLU A 232 3.41 15.15 9.62
CA GLU A 232 4.48 15.43 10.57
C GLU A 232 5.70 14.50 10.41
N SER A 233 5.52 13.32 9.83
CA SER A 233 6.61 12.38 9.54
C SER A 233 7.25 12.57 8.17
N ALA A 234 6.59 13.31 7.25
CA ALA A 234 7.18 13.70 5.98
C ALA A 234 8.36 14.67 6.21
N ARG A 235 9.56 14.21 5.83
CA ARG A 235 10.81 14.98 5.92
C ARG A 235 11.52 14.96 4.58
N GLY A 236 12.09 16.10 4.21
CA GLY A 236 12.98 16.18 3.06
C GLY A 236 14.33 15.53 3.36
N PRO A 237 15.15 15.27 2.33
CA PRO A 237 16.44 14.60 2.47
C PRO A 237 17.38 15.29 3.45
N THR A 238 17.48 16.62 3.40
CA THR A 238 18.32 17.43 4.29
C THR A 238 17.91 17.31 5.75
N ASP A 239 16.63 17.56 6.06
CA ASP A 239 16.08 17.41 7.42
C ASP A 239 16.29 16.00 7.95
N GLN A 240 16.07 14.99 7.10
CA GLN A 240 16.22 13.60 7.50
C GLN A 240 17.70 13.24 7.76
N GLN A 241 18.61 13.72 6.93
CA GLN A 241 20.05 13.49 7.11
C GLN A 241 20.55 14.15 8.40
N GLN A 242 20.09 15.36 8.71
CA GLN A 242 20.44 16.03 9.97
C GLN A 242 19.93 15.24 11.18
N LEU A 243 18.66 14.80 11.18
CA LEU A 243 18.11 14.00 12.27
C LEU A 243 18.85 12.67 12.45
N ILE A 244 19.20 11.99 11.35
CA ILE A 244 20.02 10.77 11.42
C ILE A 244 21.40 11.10 12.00
N SER A 245 22.02 12.22 11.62
CA SER A 245 23.27 12.69 12.21
C SER A 245 23.14 12.93 13.72
N ASP A 246 22.05 13.55 14.17
CA ASP A 246 21.78 13.79 15.59
C ASP A 246 21.61 12.47 16.36
N PHE A 247 20.89 11.50 15.80
CA PHE A 247 20.80 10.15 16.37
C PHE A 247 22.15 9.43 16.37
N ARG A 248 22.98 9.64 15.35
CA ARG A 248 24.34 9.08 15.29
C ARG A 248 25.27 9.70 16.32
N MET A 249 25.14 10.98 16.64
CA MET A 249 25.85 11.57 17.77
C MET A 249 25.48 10.87 19.08
N LYS A 250 24.23 10.42 19.26
CA LYS A 250 23.89 9.54 20.39
C LYS A 250 24.53 8.15 20.27
N LEU A 251 24.73 7.62 19.07
CA LEU A 251 25.49 6.39 18.83
C LEU A 251 27.01 6.58 18.99
N SER A 252 27.56 7.80 19.01
CA SER A 252 28.95 8.03 19.40
C SER A 252 29.20 7.64 20.86
N MET A 253 28.16 7.63 21.70
CA MET A 253 28.19 7.02 23.03
C MET A 253 28.43 5.50 22.96
N LEU A 254 28.13 4.83 21.83
CA LEU A 254 28.47 3.43 21.60
C LEU A 254 29.96 3.19 21.35
N GLN A 255 30.73 4.21 20.94
CA GLN A 255 32.18 4.03 20.81
C GLN A 255 32.85 3.83 22.19
N ASN A 256 32.27 4.46 23.22
CA ASN A 256 32.66 4.31 24.62
C ASN A 256 31.73 3.32 25.36
N ASP A 257 30.86 2.60 24.66
CA ASP A 257 29.97 1.64 25.26
C ASP A 257 30.77 0.40 25.73
N PRO A 258 30.62 -0.02 27.00
CA PRO A 258 31.34 -1.18 27.53
C PRO A 258 31.10 -2.45 26.70
N THR A 259 29.90 -2.63 26.14
CA THR A 259 29.57 -3.81 25.33
C THR A 259 30.27 -3.77 23.98
N CYS A 260 30.19 -2.66 23.25
CA CYS A 260 30.87 -2.49 21.96
C CYS A 260 32.39 -2.60 22.09
N HIS A 261 32.97 -2.04 23.15
CA HIS A 261 34.40 -2.16 23.45
C HIS A 261 34.81 -3.62 23.73
N ALA A 262 34.03 -4.36 24.52
CA ALA A 262 34.29 -5.77 24.81
C ALA A 262 34.29 -6.65 23.54
N PHE A 263 33.41 -6.34 22.59
CA PHE A 263 33.30 -7.05 21.30
C PHE A 263 34.19 -6.46 20.20
N LYS A 264 34.98 -5.42 20.50
CA LYS A 264 35.86 -4.72 19.55
C LYS A 264 35.12 -4.21 18.31
N VAL A 265 33.88 -3.75 18.49
CA VAL A 265 33.04 -3.20 17.42
C VAL A 265 33.12 -1.68 17.47
N LYS A 266 33.50 -1.06 16.35
CA LYS A 266 33.53 0.41 16.22
C LYS A 266 32.68 0.86 15.02
N PRO A 267 31.48 1.42 15.24
CA PRO A 267 30.68 2.00 14.17
C PRO A 267 31.37 3.21 13.52
N ALA A 268 31.20 3.37 12.21
CA ALA A 268 31.72 4.53 11.48
C ALA A 268 30.99 5.83 11.85
N GLU A 269 31.73 6.94 11.92
CA GLU A 269 31.20 8.25 12.33
C GLU A 269 30.48 8.99 11.20
N THR A 270 30.86 8.74 9.95
CA THR A 270 30.30 9.38 8.76
C THR A 270 29.46 8.41 7.92
N PRO A 271 28.45 8.89 7.16
CA PRO A 271 27.73 8.03 6.21
C PRO A 271 28.69 7.47 5.16
N THR A 272 28.44 6.24 4.70
CA THR A 272 29.17 5.68 3.56
C THR A 272 28.86 6.49 2.31
N VAL A 273 29.89 7.02 1.66
CA VAL A 273 29.79 7.60 0.32
C VAL A 273 29.81 6.46 -0.68
N VAL A 274 28.91 6.48 -1.65
CA VAL A 274 28.79 5.46 -2.69
C VAL A 274 28.79 6.14 -4.05
N ASP A 275 29.43 5.50 -5.01
CA ASP A 275 29.32 5.89 -6.40
C ASP A 275 28.02 5.34 -6.97
N GLY A 276 27.28 6.20 -7.67
CA GLY A 276 26.08 5.83 -8.39
C GLY A 276 26.05 6.50 -9.74
N HIS A 277 25.34 5.90 -10.68
CA HIS A 277 25.09 6.46 -12.01
C HIS A 277 23.61 6.77 -12.19
N VAL A 278 23.31 7.73 -13.06
CA VAL A 278 21.93 8.12 -13.38
C VAL A 278 21.58 7.59 -14.76
N LEU A 279 20.58 6.72 -14.85
CA LEU A 279 20.05 6.24 -16.12
C LEU A 279 19.27 7.33 -16.84
N GLU A 280 19.36 7.34 -18.17
CA GLU A 280 18.54 8.23 -19.00
C GLU A 280 17.06 7.82 -18.97
N ALA A 281 16.18 8.81 -18.81
CA ALA A 281 14.74 8.56 -18.87
C ALA A 281 14.34 8.10 -20.29
N PRO A 282 13.53 7.04 -20.42
CA PRO A 282 13.10 6.57 -21.72
C PRO A 282 12.16 7.59 -22.37
N GLY A 283 12.27 7.76 -23.69
CA GLY A 283 11.25 8.47 -24.46
C GLY A 283 9.96 7.65 -24.55
N LEU A 284 8.84 8.34 -24.65
CA LEU A 284 7.49 7.77 -24.75
C LEU A 284 6.86 8.13 -26.08
N GLU A 285 6.03 7.23 -26.60
CA GLU A 285 5.31 7.42 -27.86
C GLU A 285 3.79 7.44 -27.63
N TYR A 286 3.14 8.44 -28.20
CA TYR A 286 1.69 8.61 -28.25
C TYR A 286 1.16 8.32 -29.67
N ALA A 287 -0.12 8.62 -29.93
CA ALA A 287 -0.68 8.45 -31.26
C ALA A 287 0.08 9.27 -32.32
N GLN A 288 0.02 8.81 -33.57
CA GLN A 288 0.59 9.51 -34.74
C GLN A 288 2.11 9.75 -34.62
N GLY A 289 2.84 8.92 -33.87
CA GLY A 289 4.28 9.05 -33.68
C GLY A 289 4.70 10.22 -32.80
N ARG A 290 3.77 10.82 -32.04
CA ARG A 290 4.09 11.95 -31.18
C ARG A 290 4.95 11.50 -30.01
N GLU A 291 6.16 12.02 -29.94
CA GLU A 291 7.12 11.71 -28.88
C GLU A 291 6.90 12.59 -27.64
N GLU A 292 7.25 12.05 -26.47
CA GLU A 292 7.35 12.76 -25.21
C GLU A 292 8.61 12.31 -24.47
N HIS A 293 9.40 13.27 -23.99
CA HIS A 293 10.59 13.01 -23.19
C HIS A 293 10.36 13.45 -21.75
N PRO A 294 10.07 12.51 -20.84
CA PRO A 294 9.85 12.83 -19.44
C PRO A 294 11.01 13.59 -18.83
N ARG A 295 10.69 14.57 -17.98
CA ARG A 295 11.68 15.34 -17.23
C ARG A 295 11.44 15.14 -15.75
N GLN A 296 12.51 14.86 -14.98
CA GLN A 296 12.41 14.62 -13.53
C GLN A 296 11.32 13.58 -13.21
N GLY A 297 11.23 12.51 -14.00
CA GLY A 297 10.24 11.44 -13.82
C GLY A 297 8.78 11.87 -13.99
N ALA A 298 8.47 12.98 -14.68
CA ALA A 298 7.11 13.44 -14.91
C ALA A 298 6.89 13.95 -16.35
N TRP A 299 5.65 13.87 -16.82
CA TRP A 299 5.17 14.42 -18.08
C TRP A 299 3.67 14.75 -17.99
N ASN A 300 3.07 15.25 -19.07
CA ASN A 300 1.63 15.54 -19.13
C ASN A 300 0.99 15.06 -20.45
N LEU A 301 -0.34 15.11 -20.52
CA LEU A 301 -1.14 14.69 -21.69
C LEU A 301 -1.52 15.84 -22.64
N GLN A 302 -1.00 17.05 -22.44
CA GLN A 302 -1.45 18.21 -23.23
C GLN A 302 -1.06 18.05 -24.71
N GLY A 303 -2.05 18.26 -25.58
CA GLY A 303 -1.89 18.13 -27.03
C GLY A 303 -1.67 16.70 -27.53
N LYS A 304 -1.89 15.68 -26.71
CA LYS A 304 -1.63 14.27 -27.06
C LYS A 304 -2.91 13.45 -27.04
N GLN A 305 -2.99 12.48 -27.95
CA GLN A 305 -3.98 11.40 -27.93
C GLN A 305 -3.32 10.10 -27.50
N PHE A 306 -4.07 9.21 -26.87
CA PHE A 306 -3.55 7.90 -26.46
C PHE A 306 -3.02 7.11 -27.65
N LYS A 307 -1.88 6.41 -27.46
CA LYS A 307 -1.23 5.58 -28.49
C LYS A 307 -2.24 4.69 -29.23
N GLU A 308 -3.10 4.03 -28.48
CA GLU A 308 -4.27 3.31 -28.97
C GLU A 308 -5.44 3.58 -28.03
N ALA A 309 -6.35 4.47 -28.39
CA ALA A 309 -7.60 4.64 -27.65
C ALA A 309 -8.54 3.46 -27.96
N ALA A 310 -9.17 2.89 -26.93
CA ALA A 310 -10.18 1.85 -27.10
C ALA A 310 -11.42 2.42 -27.81
N ALA A 311 -12.10 1.57 -28.58
CA ALA A 311 -13.45 1.87 -29.04
C ALA A 311 -14.38 2.02 -27.83
N PHE A 312 -15.29 2.99 -27.90
CA PHE A 312 -16.19 3.34 -26.79
C PHE A 312 -17.64 3.14 -27.23
N GLY A 313 -18.29 2.16 -26.62
CA GLY A 313 -19.69 1.82 -26.92
C GLY A 313 -20.68 2.36 -25.89
N PRO A 314 -21.90 1.79 -25.85
CA PRO A 314 -22.94 2.13 -24.89
C PRO A 314 -22.47 2.02 -23.44
N TYR A 315 -22.91 2.96 -22.60
CA TYR A 315 -22.56 3.01 -21.18
C TYR A 315 -23.69 3.61 -20.35
N ALA A 316 -23.65 3.39 -19.03
CA ALA A 316 -24.60 3.96 -18.08
C ALA A 316 -23.91 4.50 -16.83
N ILE A 317 -24.67 5.25 -16.03
CA ILE A 317 -24.24 5.75 -14.73
C ILE A 317 -25.10 5.15 -13.62
N ALA A 318 -24.45 4.53 -12.63
CA ALA A 318 -25.07 4.22 -11.35
C ALA A 318 -24.64 5.26 -10.31
N ALA A 319 -25.58 5.99 -9.75
CA ALA A 319 -25.31 7.12 -8.87
C ALA A 319 -25.74 6.82 -7.42
N PHE A 320 -24.76 6.77 -6.52
CA PHE A 320 -24.94 6.54 -5.09
C PHE A 320 -24.80 7.86 -4.33
N GLY A 321 -25.86 8.66 -4.35
CA GLY A 321 -25.98 9.94 -3.67
C GLY A 321 -27.36 10.55 -3.88
N ASN A 322 -27.61 11.72 -3.29
CA ASN A 322 -28.90 12.41 -3.41
C ASN A 322 -29.07 13.08 -4.79
N GLU A 323 -30.04 12.61 -5.58
CA GLU A 323 -30.35 13.10 -6.92
C GLU A 323 -30.58 14.62 -6.95
N HIS A 324 -31.42 15.13 -6.05
CA HIS A 324 -31.77 16.55 -6.00
C HIS A 324 -30.56 17.47 -5.81
N HIS A 325 -29.49 16.96 -5.19
CA HIS A 325 -28.28 17.74 -4.93
C HIS A 325 -27.20 17.61 -6.00
N LEU A 326 -27.18 16.50 -6.74
CA LEU A 326 -26.03 16.10 -7.55
C LEU A 326 -26.32 16.03 -9.06
N ALA A 327 -27.58 15.94 -9.48
CA ALA A 327 -27.93 15.67 -10.88
C ALA A 327 -27.39 16.72 -11.85
N ASN A 328 -27.58 18.01 -11.57
CA ASN A 328 -27.14 19.10 -12.44
C ASN A 328 -25.61 19.14 -12.57
N GLN A 329 -24.90 18.97 -11.45
CA GLN A 329 -23.44 18.99 -11.40
C GLN A 329 -22.84 17.73 -12.04
N LEU A 330 -23.53 16.59 -11.95
CA LEU A 330 -23.16 15.36 -12.66
C LEU A 330 -23.31 15.54 -14.17
N GLN A 331 -24.42 16.13 -14.63
CA GLN A 331 -24.63 16.41 -16.05
C GLN A 331 -23.57 17.37 -16.58
N ASP A 332 -23.28 18.46 -15.86
CA ASP A 332 -22.16 19.33 -16.21
C ASP A 332 -20.85 18.53 -16.23
N PHE A 333 -20.51 17.77 -15.18
CA PHE A 333 -19.29 16.98 -15.14
C PHE A 333 -19.12 16.05 -16.35
N MET A 334 -20.19 15.39 -16.80
CA MET A 334 -20.15 14.45 -17.92
C MET A 334 -20.11 15.15 -19.28
N CYS A 335 -21.06 16.05 -19.53
CA CYS A 335 -21.36 16.64 -20.85
C CYS A 335 -20.83 18.07 -21.03
N GLY A 336 -20.56 18.78 -19.94
CA GLY A 336 -20.06 20.14 -19.96
C GLY A 336 -18.64 20.28 -20.51
N ARG A 337 -18.23 21.53 -20.78
CA ARG A 337 -16.89 21.84 -21.29
C ARG A 337 -15.82 21.39 -20.29
N LEU A 338 -14.74 20.77 -20.79
CA LEU A 338 -13.70 20.14 -19.95
C LEU A 338 -14.25 19.00 -19.06
N GLY A 339 -15.46 18.51 -19.35
CA GLY A 339 -16.07 17.35 -18.72
C GLY A 339 -15.50 16.02 -19.21
N MET A 340 -16.12 14.93 -18.76
CA MET A 340 -15.66 13.57 -19.05
C MET A 340 -15.69 13.24 -20.54
N LEU A 341 -16.79 13.57 -21.25
CA LEU A 341 -16.91 13.29 -22.69
C LEU A 341 -15.93 14.11 -23.54
N ASP A 342 -15.75 15.40 -23.23
CA ASP A 342 -14.74 16.25 -23.87
C ASP A 342 -13.32 15.69 -23.67
N ALA A 343 -13.00 15.17 -22.47
CA ALA A 343 -11.72 14.54 -22.22
C ALA A 343 -11.52 13.24 -23.03
N LEU A 344 -12.54 12.39 -23.13
CA LEU A 344 -12.48 11.16 -23.94
C LEU A 344 -12.22 11.49 -25.41
N HIS A 345 -12.96 12.44 -26.00
CA HIS A 345 -12.74 12.87 -27.39
C HIS A 345 -11.32 13.41 -27.60
N LYS A 346 -10.86 14.33 -26.74
CA LYS A 346 -9.51 14.93 -26.86
C LYS A 346 -8.38 13.91 -26.76
N LEU A 347 -8.61 12.82 -26.03
CA LEU A 347 -7.64 11.75 -25.85
C LEU A 347 -7.75 10.65 -26.93
N GLY A 348 -8.63 10.83 -27.91
CA GLY A 348 -8.68 10.01 -29.13
C GLY A 348 -9.68 8.86 -29.09
N PHE A 349 -10.55 8.78 -28.08
CA PHE A 349 -11.64 7.78 -28.09
C PHE A 349 -12.59 8.05 -29.26
N LYS A 350 -13.06 6.96 -29.87
CA LYS A 350 -14.04 6.96 -30.95
C LYS A 350 -15.19 6.05 -30.59
N GLU A 351 -16.37 6.39 -31.09
CA GLU A 351 -17.54 5.53 -30.97
C GLU A 351 -17.25 4.17 -31.61
N GLU A 352 -17.70 3.12 -30.94
CA GLU A 352 -17.71 1.78 -31.50
C GLU A 352 -18.73 1.71 -32.66
N ALA A 353 -18.37 1.04 -33.75
CA ALA A 353 -19.21 0.98 -34.95
C ALA A 353 -20.60 0.40 -34.63
N GLY A 354 -21.67 1.06 -35.09
CA GLY A 354 -23.06 0.67 -34.81
C GLY A 354 -23.65 1.27 -33.53
N TRP A 355 -22.90 2.13 -32.82
CA TRP A 355 -23.36 2.82 -31.61
C TRP A 355 -23.29 4.34 -31.72
N GLU A 356 -23.67 4.87 -32.89
CA GLU A 356 -23.57 6.30 -33.19
C GLU A 356 -24.34 7.17 -32.18
N GLY A 357 -23.69 8.22 -31.72
CA GLY A 357 -24.24 9.18 -30.77
C GLY A 357 -24.23 8.71 -29.32
N CYS A 358 -23.55 7.61 -28.96
CA CYS A 358 -23.31 7.26 -27.56
C CYS A 358 -22.33 8.20 -26.86
N MET A 359 -21.42 8.83 -27.61
CA MET A 359 -20.47 9.83 -27.11
C MET A 359 -20.89 11.27 -27.45
N ALA A 360 -22.08 11.50 -27.99
CA ALA A 360 -22.55 12.85 -28.34
C ALA A 360 -22.38 13.82 -27.14
N PRO A 361 -21.69 14.97 -27.30
CA PRO A 361 -21.27 15.82 -26.18
C PRO A 361 -22.40 16.33 -25.28
N ASP A 362 -23.59 16.47 -25.84
CA ASP A 362 -24.81 16.99 -25.21
C ASP A 362 -25.79 15.89 -24.77
N ARG A 363 -25.50 14.62 -25.08
CA ARG A 363 -26.38 13.50 -24.77
C ARG A 363 -25.94 12.79 -23.50
N MET A 364 -26.76 12.91 -22.45
CA MET A 364 -26.54 12.18 -21.21
C MET A 364 -26.87 10.68 -21.40
N PRO A 365 -26.04 9.76 -20.90
CA PRO A 365 -26.40 8.33 -20.81
C PRO A 365 -27.53 8.13 -19.79
N PRO A 366 -28.18 6.95 -19.75
CA PRO A 366 -29.10 6.63 -18.67
C PRO A 366 -28.41 6.67 -17.31
N VAL A 367 -29.03 7.36 -16.35
CA VAL A 367 -28.57 7.48 -14.96
C VAL A 367 -29.57 6.77 -14.05
N VAL A 368 -29.09 5.86 -13.22
CA VAL A 368 -29.89 5.19 -12.20
C VAL A 368 -29.41 5.62 -10.83
N TRP A 369 -30.29 6.29 -10.08
CA TRP A 369 -30.02 6.70 -8.70
C TRP A 369 -30.35 5.58 -7.72
N HIS A 370 -29.43 5.35 -6.79
CA HIS A 370 -29.56 4.37 -5.73
C HIS A 370 -30.51 4.88 -4.64
N ASP A 371 -31.48 4.04 -4.26
CA ASP A 371 -32.30 4.25 -3.07
C ASP A 371 -31.92 3.19 -2.02
N PRO A 372 -31.18 3.56 -0.95
CA PRO A 372 -30.75 2.62 0.07
C PRO A 372 -31.90 2.07 0.92
N SER A 373 -33.10 2.69 0.89
CA SER A 373 -34.27 2.19 1.62
C SER A 373 -34.99 1.06 0.90
N GLN A 374 -34.76 0.92 -0.42
CA GLN A 374 -35.50 -0.03 -1.25
C GLN A 374 -34.64 -1.11 -1.89
N ARG A 375 -33.34 -0.87 -2.11
CA ARG A 375 -32.53 -1.71 -3.00
C ARG A 375 -31.14 -1.98 -2.48
N HIS A 376 -30.61 -3.15 -2.82
CA HIS A 376 -29.19 -3.46 -2.62
C HIS A 376 -28.33 -2.75 -3.70
N PRO A 377 -27.08 -2.34 -3.41
CA PRO A 377 -26.22 -1.71 -4.41
C PRO A 377 -26.03 -2.51 -5.71
N GLY A 378 -25.97 -3.84 -5.61
CA GLY A 378 -25.87 -4.73 -6.78
C GLY A 378 -27.06 -4.65 -7.73
N GLU A 379 -28.28 -4.51 -7.20
CA GLU A 379 -29.51 -4.34 -8.00
C GLU A 379 -29.51 -3.01 -8.75
N THR A 380 -28.94 -1.96 -8.12
CA THR A 380 -28.78 -0.65 -8.80
C THR A 380 -27.84 -0.74 -10.00
N ILE A 381 -26.76 -1.54 -9.89
CA ILE A 381 -25.87 -1.80 -11.01
C ILE A 381 -26.60 -2.56 -12.12
N GLU A 382 -27.36 -3.60 -11.78
CA GLU A 382 -28.14 -4.36 -12.76
C GLU A 382 -29.17 -3.46 -13.48
N MET A 383 -29.89 -2.62 -12.75
CA MET A 383 -30.80 -1.65 -13.35
C MET A 383 -30.09 -0.66 -14.28
N ALA A 384 -28.88 -0.20 -13.95
CA ALA A 384 -28.09 0.63 -14.85
C ALA A 384 -27.72 -0.11 -16.14
N VAL A 385 -27.39 -1.40 -16.05
CA VAL A 385 -27.18 -2.26 -17.23
C VAL A 385 -28.45 -2.35 -18.08
N GLN A 386 -29.61 -2.63 -17.47
CA GLN A 386 -30.87 -2.73 -18.20
C GLN A 386 -31.30 -1.40 -18.83
N ALA A 387 -31.14 -0.29 -18.11
CA ALA A 387 -31.42 1.05 -18.63
C ALA A 387 -30.52 1.39 -19.83
N CYS A 388 -29.24 0.99 -19.80
CA CYS A 388 -28.33 1.09 -20.94
C CYS A 388 -28.85 0.30 -22.14
N LYS A 389 -29.19 -0.98 -21.92
CA LYS A 389 -29.71 -1.85 -22.99
C LYS A 389 -30.95 -1.26 -23.64
N HIS A 390 -31.88 -0.76 -22.83
CA HIS A 390 -33.10 -0.13 -23.32
C HIS A 390 -32.81 1.16 -24.11
N CYS A 391 -32.01 2.07 -23.54
CA CYS A 391 -31.69 3.37 -24.14
C CYS A 391 -31.00 3.23 -25.51
N TYR A 392 -30.10 2.26 -25.64
CA TYR A 392 -29.35 2.01 -26.86
C TYR A 392 -29.91 0.86 -27.72
N LYS A 393 -31.07 0.29 -27.36
CA LYS A 393 -31.72 -0.83 -28.08
C LYS A 393 -30.81 -2.05 -28.31
N MET A 394 -29.99 -2.36 -27.31
CA MET A 394 -29.06 -3.50 -27.35
C MET A 394 -29.84 -4.82 -27.36
N GLN A 395 -29.35 -5.81 -28.12
CA GLN A 395 -30.03 -7.10 -28.32
C GLN A 395 -29.37 -8.25 -27.54
N GLY A 396 -30.20 -9.21 -27.11
CA GLY A 396 -29.75 -10.47 -26.53
C GLY A 396 -28.74 -10.31 -25.37
N THR A 397 -27.58 -10.95 -25.53
CA THR A 397 -26.52 -11.03 -24.52
C THR A 397 -25.52 -9.86 -24.56
N GLU A 398 -25.73 -8.87 -25.44
CA GLU A 398 -24.90 -7.65 -25.49
C GLU A 398 -24.84 -6.97 -24.12
N LYS A 399 -23.71 -6.32 -23.81
CA LYS A 399 -23.49 -5.64 -22.54
C LYS A 399 -22.91 -4.25 -22.76
N PRO A 400 -23.22 -3.28 -21.88
CA PRO A 400 -22.55 -1.99 -21.87
C PRO A 400 -21.02 -2.15 -21.82
N CYS A 401 -20.29 -1.25 -22.48
CA CYS A 401 -18.83 -1.28 -22.46
C CYS A 401 -18.26 -0.83 -21.09
N LEU A 402 -19.00 0.03 -20.37
CA LEU A 402 -18.57 0.64 -19.11
C LEU A 402 -19.78 1.00 -18.23
N ILE A 403 -19.62 0.88 -16.92
CA ILE A 403 -20.50 1.53 -15.92
C ILE A 403 -19.71 2.61 -15.17
N PHE A 404 -20.12 3.87 -15.32
CA PHE A 404 -19.67 4.95 -14.45
C PHE A 404 -20.39 4.84 -13.11
N VAL A 405 -19.65 5.01 -12.01
CA VAL A 405 -20.23 4.93 -10.66
C VAL A 405 -19.91 6.19 -9.87
N LEU A 406 -20.93 7.01 -9.63
CA LEU A 406 -20.81 8.17 -8.75
C LEU A 406 -20.99 7.72 -7.30
N LEU A 407 -20.03 8.04 -6.44
CA LEU A 407 -20.11 7.83 -5.00
C LEU A 407 -20.13 9.18 -4.29
N GLU A 408 -21.11 9.44 -3.43
CA GLU A 408 -21.16 10.70 -2.66
C GLU A 408 -19.94 10.85 -1.73
N THR A 409 -19.56 9.77 -1.06
CA THR A 409 -18.41 9.72 -0.16
C THR A 409 -17.50 8.53 -0.43
N ASN A 410 -16.33 8.50 0.21
CA ASN A 410 -15.41 7.36 0.13
C ASN A 410 -15.85 6.23 1.07
N ALA A 411 -16.93 5.53 0.73
CA ALA A 411 -17.49 4.42 1.49
C ALA A 411 -16.88 3.07 1.03
N ALA A 412 -16.00 2.49 1.86
CA ALA A 412 -15.23 1.29 1.49
C ALA A 412 -16.11 0.06 1.24
N GLU A 413 -17.12 -0.20 2.08
CA GLU A 413 -18.01 -1.36 1.91
C GLU A 413 -18.88 -1.23 0.65
N LEU A 414 -19.46 -0.05 0.42
CA LEU A 414 -20.20 0.22 -0.82
C LEU A 414 -19.33 0.01 -2.07
N TYR A 415 -18.07 0.45 -2.03
CA TYR A 415 -17.13 0.22 -3.14
C TYR A 415 -16.90 -1.28 -3.40
N LYS A 416 -16.78 -2.11 -2.36
CA LYS A 416 -16.62 -3.56 -2.53
C LYS A 416 -17.84 -4.16 -3.21
N GLU A 417 -19.05 -3.81 -2.76
CA GLU A 417 -20.30 -4.30 -3.35
C GLU A 417 -20.45 -3.90 -4.82
N VAL A 418 -20.15 -2.65 -5.16
CA VAL A 418 -20.13 -2.17 -6.55
C VAL A 418 -19.14 -2.98 -7.40
N LYS A 419 -17.94 -3.27 -6.89
CA LYS A 419 -16.93 -4.04 -7.61
C LYS A 419 -17.29 -5.51 -7.77
N ARG A 420 -17.91 -6.13 -6.77
CA ARG A 420 -18.46 -7.49 -6.88
C ARG A 420 -19.57 -7.56 -7.93
N ALA A 421 -20.51 -6.61 -7.90
CA ALA A 421 -21.59 -6.55 -8.87
C ALA A 421 -21.09 -6.32 -10.31
N THR A 422 -20.14 -5.40 -10.50
CA THR A 422 -19.64 -5.07 -11.84
C THR A 422 -18.63 -6.08 -12.38
N ASP A 423 -17.57 -6.40 -11.62
CA ASP A 423 -16.47 -7.24 -12.10
C ASP A 423 -16.85 -8.73 -12.15
N SER A 424 -17.64 -9.21 -11.19
CA SER A 424 -17.99 -10.63 -11.07
C SER A 424 -19.34 -10.94 -11.72
N TYR A 425 -20.44 -10.41 -11.19
CA TYR A 425 -21.79 -10.80 -11.64
C TYR A 425 -22.13 -10.29 -13.05
N GLN A 426 -21.84 -9.02 -13.33
CA GLN A 426 -22.11 -8.44 -14.65
C GLN A 426 -20.96 -8.68 -15.64
N GLY A 427 -19.72 -8.80 -15.16
CA GLY A 427 -18.53 -8.92 -16.02
C GLY A 427 -18.31 -7.68 -16.89
N ILE A 428 -18.62 -6.48 -16.37
CA ILE A 428 -18.53 -5.21 -17.08
C ILE A 428 -17.51 -4.30 -16.38
N PRO A 429 -16.58 -3.66 -17.09
CA PRO A 429 -15.68 -2.69 -16.48
C PRO A 429 -16.45 -1.55 -15.80
N SER A 430 -16.02 -1.13 -14.62
CA SER A 430 -16.62 0.03 -13.95
C SER A 430 -15.60 1.09 -13.53
N GLN A 431 -15.98 2.37 -13.63
CA GLN A 431 -15.16 3.51 -13.22
C GLN A 431 -15.87 4.33 -12.14
N CYS A 432 -15.43 4.13 -10.89
CA CYS A 432 -15.93 4.90 -9.76
C CYS A 432 -15.25 6.27 -9.67
N PHE A 433 -16.00 7.30 -9.25
CA PHE A 433 -15.48 8.61 -8.89
C PHE A 433 -16.28 9.18 -7.72
N VAL A 434 -15.59 9.92 -6.84
CA VAL A 434 -16.20 10.50 -5.64
C VAL A 434 -16.65 11.92 -5.93
N ALA A 435 -17.89 12.27 -5.56
CA ALA A 435 -18.53 13.54 -5.90
C ALA A 435 -17.65 14.76 -5.56
N ASP A 436 -17.15 14.84 -4.33
CA ASP A 436 -16.27 15.93 -3.88
C ASP A 436 -14.93 15.98 -4.67
N LYS A 437 -14.33 14.81 -4.92
CA LYS A 437 -13.07 14.73 -5.69
C LYS A 437 -13.25 15.10 -7.15
N ALA A 438 -14.43 14.85 -7.72
CA ALA A 438 -14.77 15.23 -9.09
C ALA A 438 -15.18 16.70 -9.22
N GLY A 439 -15.39 17.42 -8.10
CA GLY A 439 -15.94 18.77 -8.10
C GLY A 439 -17.44 18.83 -8.41
N ILE A 440 -18.15 17.70 -8.21
CA ILE A 440 -19.61 17.57 -8.35
C ILE A 440 -20.30 17.98 -7.04
N ALA A 441 -19.69 17.62 -5.91
CA ALA A 441 -20.04 18.13 -4.59
C ALA A 441 -18.91 19.03 -4.06
N GLY A 442 -19.20 19.86 -3.06
CA GLY A 442 -18.19 20.72 -2.42
C GLY A 442 -17.71 21.85 -3.32
N ARG A 443 -16.40 22.13 -3.30
CA ARG A 443 -15.81 23.22 -4.11
C ARG A 443 -15.68 22.77 -5.58
N PRO A 444 -16.28 23.49 -6.56
CA PRO A 444 -16.19 23.11 -7.96
C PRO A 444 -14.74 23.06 -8.46
N LYS A 445 -14.42 22.05 -9.26
CA LYS A 445 -13.19 22.03 -10.05
C LYS A 445 -13.44 22.80 -11.35
N GLN A 446 -12.70 23.87 -11.58
CA GLN A 446 -12.80 24.67 -12.80
C GLN A 446 -11.50 24.66 -13.60
N GLY A 447 -11.61 24.95 -14.90
CA GLY A 447 -10.48 25.06 -15.83
C GLY A 447 -9.57 23.83 -15.84
N ASN A 448 -8.26 24.07 -15.73
CA ASN A 448 -7.23 23.04 -15.83
C ASN A 448 -7.37 21.93 -14.76
N ALA A 449 -7.88 22.25 -13.57
CA ALA A 449 -8.04 21.27 -12.50
C ALA A 449 -9.09 20.19 -12.83
N ARG A 450 -10.14 20.56 -13.57
CA ARG A 450 -11.17 19.64 -14.06
C ARG A 450 -10.66 18.81 -15.22
N ALA A 451 -10.04 19.46 -16.21
CA ALA A 451 -9.43 18.78 -17.35
C ALA A 451 -8.41 17.72 -16.92
N GLN A 452 -7.54 18.05 -15.96
CA GLN A 452 -6.57 17.10 -15.41
C GLN A 452 -7.23 15.91 -14.69
N TYR A 453 -8.32 16.14 -13.96
CA TYR A 453 -9.05 15.08 -13.27
C TYR A 453 -9.71 14.12 -14.26
N CYS A 454 -10.42 14.65 -15.27
CA CYS A 454 -11.06 13.85 -16.31
C CYS A 454 -10.03 13.11 -17.18
N ALA A 455 -8.89 13.73 -17.52
CA ALA A 455 -7.82 13.06 -18.23
C ALA A 455 -7.21 11.89 -17.43
N ASN A 456 -7.05 12.06 -16.10
CA ASN A 456 -6.62 10.98 -15.22
C ASN A 456 -7.64 9.84 -15.14
N LEU A 457 -8.95 10.13 -15.18
CA LEU A 457 -9.99 9.11 -15.28
C LEU A 457 -9.97 8.40 -16.63
N ALA A 458 -9.82 9.15 -17.74
CA ALA A 458 -9.76 8.62 -19.09
C ALA A 458 -8.59 7.64 -19.28
N MET A 459 -7.43 7.91 -18.68
CA MET A 459 -6.29 6.97 -18.66
C MET A 459 -6.68 5.60 -18.08
N LYS A 460 -7.47 5.59 -17.01
CA LYS A 460 -7.95 4.36 -16.37
C LYS A 460 -8.99 3.65 -17.22
N ILE A 461 -9.92 4.40 -17.80
CA ILE A 461 -10.97 3.88 -18.68
C ILE A 461 -10.35 3.21 -19.90
N ASN A 462 -9.37 3.87 -20.54
CA ASN A 462 -8.71 3.31 -21.71
C ASN A 462 -8.05 1.95 -21.39
N ALA A 463 -7.28 1.87 -20.30
CA ALA A 463 -6.66 0.62 -19.87
C ALA A 463 -7.68 -0.50 -19.58
N LYS A 464 -8.81 -0.17 -18.96
CA LYS A 464 -9.91 -1.13 -18.68
C LYS A 464 -10.56 -1.66 -19.95
N LEU A 465 -10.79 -0.79 -20.94
CA LEU A 465 -11.38 -1.15 -22.21
C LEU A 465 -10.38 -1.86 -23.14
N GLY A 466 -9.09 -1.85 -22.80
CA GLY A 466 -8.04 -2.53 -23.55
C GLY A 466 -7.41 -1.64 -24.63
N GLY A 467 -7.32 -0.34 -24.39
CA GLY A 467 -6.44 0.56 -25.12
C GLY A 467 -5.03 0.63 -24.52
N ARG A 468 -4.16 1.42 -25.14
CA ARG A 468 -2.80 1.75 -24.72
C ARG A 468 -2.64 3.26 -24.62
N ASN A 469 -2.28 3.76 -23.45
CA ASN A 469 -2.15 5.22 -23.25
C ASN A 469 -0.91 5.77 -23.95
N TRP A 470 0.22 5.07 -23.81
CA TRP A 470 1.51 5.34 -24.46
C TRP A 470 2.34 4.05 -24.47
N SER A 471 3.44 4.04 -25.23
CA SER A 471 4.47 3.00 -25.21
C SER A 471 5.85 3.65 -25.02
N LEU A 472 6.91 2.84 -24.84
CA LEU A 472 8.27 3.35 -24.99
C LEU A 472 8.54 3.68 -26.46
N LEU A 473 9.43 4.62 -26.73
CA LEU A 473 9.98 4.79 -28.08
C LEU A 473 10.78 3.53 -28.45
N ARG A 474 10.72 3.16 -29.72
CA ARG A 474 11.38 1.96 -30.25
C ARG A 474 12.89 1.91 -29.94
N GLN A 475 13.56 3.06 -30.00
CA GLN A 475 14.99 3.18 -29.68
C GLN A 475 15.32 2.99 -28.19
N CYS A 476 14.32 3.07 -27.32
CA CYS A 476 14.45 2.79 -25.90
C CYS A 476 14.09 1.33 -25.56
N GLU A 477 13.68 0.53 -26.55
CA GLU A 477 13.52 -0.92 -26.36
C GLU A 477 14.90 -1.58 -26.21
N ILE A 478 15.00 -2.54 -25.30
CA ILE A 478 16.25 -3.27 -25.05
C ILE A 478 16.38 -4.40 -26.08
N PRO A 479 17.32 -4.33 -27.04
CA PRO A 479 17.33 -5.28 -28.16
C PRO A 479 17.50 -6.74 -27.72
N SER A 480 18.30 -7.00 -26.68
CA SER A 480 18.50 -8.35 -26.10
C SER A 480 17.24 -8.96 -25.50
N ILE A 481 16.19 -8.16 -25.28
CA ILE A 481 14.89 -8.59 -24.76
C ILE A 481 13.83 -8.57 -25.86
N ALA A 482 13.75 -7.47 -26.60
CA ALA A 482 12.65 -7.19 -27.53
C ALA A 482 12.78 -7.86 -28.91
N SER A 483 13.94 -8.44 -29.24
CA SER A 483 14.18 -9.12 -30.52
C SER A 483 13.32 -10.36 -30.73
N GLU A 484 12.80 -10.96 -29.66
CA GLU A 484 11.97 -12.17 -29.69
C GLU A 484 10.75 -12.02 -28.76
N PRO A 485 9.70 -12.84 -28.94
CA PRO A 485 8.52 -12.77 -28.08
C PRO A 485 8.85 -12.96 -26.60
N PHE A 486 8.56 -11.98 -25.77
CA PHE A 486 8.79 -12.03 -24.33
C PHE A 486 7.52 -11.71 -23.55
N MET A 487 7.49 -12.15 -22.29
CA MET A 487 6.41 -11.86 -21.35
C MET A 487 6.98 -11.35 -20.03
N VAL A 488 6.42 -10.25 -19.52
CA VAL A 488 6.76 -9.69 -18.21
C VAL A 488 5.67 -10.04 -17.22
N LEU A 489 6.06 -10.68 -16.13
CA LEU A 489 5.19 -11.02 -15.02
C LEU A 489 5.45 -10.12 -13.81
N GLY A 490 4.39 -9.73 -13.12
CA GLY A 490 4.44 -9.10 -11.80
C GLY A 490 3.74 -9.97 -10.78
N ALA A 491 4.30 -10.12 -9.58
CA ALA A 491 3.72 -10.96 -8.54
C ALA A 491 3.80 -10.32 -7.15
N ASP A 492 2.68 -10.30 -6.43
CA ASP A 492 2.54 -9.72 -5.08
C ASP A 492 1.62 -10.58 -4.21
N VAL A 493 1.81 -10.49 -2.88
CA VAL A 493 0.94 -11.12 -1.89
C VAL A 493 0.42 -10.07 -0.92
N SER A 494 -0.91 -9.97 -0.84
CA SER A 494 -1.60 -9.05 0.06
C SER A 494 -2.10 -9.78 1.31
N HIS A 495 -1.54 -9.45 2.46
CA HIS A 495 -2.00 -9.94 3.76
C HIS A 495 -3.16 -9.08 4.32
N PRO A 496 -4.07 -9.67 5.12
CA PRO A 496 -5.11 -8.91 5.79
C PRO A 496 -4.54 -7.86 6.75
N THR A 497 -5.25 -6.73 6.88
CA THR A 497 -4.87 -5.64 7.78
C THR A 497 -5.48 -5.86 9.18
N GLY A 498 -4.72 -5.55 10.24
CA GLY A 498 -5.19 -5.68 11.63
C GLY A 498 -4.94 -7.04 12.29
N PHE A 499 -5.67 -7.31 13.39
CA PHE A 499 -5.55 -8.52 14.22
C PHE A 499 -6.47 -9.66 13.75
N SER A 500 -6.93 -9.63 12.50
CA SER A 500 -7.62 -10.78 11.94
C SER A 500 -6.62 -11.94 11.92
N ASN A 501 -6.93 -13.00 12.67
CA ASN A 501 -6.07 -14.17 12.78
C ASN A 501 -6.44 -15.26 11.76
N SER A 502 -7.51 -15.06 11.00
CA SER A 502 -8.11 -16.10 10.14
C SER A 502 -8.26 -15.68 8.68
N GLU A 503 -8.24 -14.39 8.36
CA GLU A 503 -8.38 -13.96 6.96
C GLU A 503 -7.22 -14.46 6.08
N PRO A 504 -7.49 -14.98 4.88
CA PRO A 504 -6.47 -15.52 3.99
C PRO A 504 -5.57 -14.41 3.43
N SER A 505 -4.36 -14.78 3.03
CA SER A 505 -3.56 -13.92 2.14
C SER A 505 -4.08 -14.08 0.71
N ILE A 506 -3.88 -13.06 -0.12
CA ILE A 506 -4.26 -13.12 -1.54
C ILE A 506 -3.00 -12.94 -2.36
N ALA A 507 -2.63 -13.97 -3.11
CA ALA A 507 -1.59 -13.88 -4.13
C ALA A 507 -2.18 -13.36 -5.44
N ALA A 508 -1.42 -12.52 -6.14
CA ALA A 508 -1.77 -12.06 -7.47
C ALA A 508 -0.55 -12.13 -8.38
N VAL A 509 -0.75 -12.68 -9.58
CA VAL A 509 0.22 -12.66 -10.68
C VAL A 509 -0.42 -11.97 -11.87
N VAL A 510 0.26 -10.97 -12.42
CA VAL A 510 -0.13 -10.30 -13.66
C VAL A 510 0.87 -10.62 -14.77
N GLY A 511 0.41 -10.64 -16.00
CA GLY A 511 1.26 -10.88 -17.17
C GLY A 511 0.98 -9.91 -18.31
N SER A 512 2.03 -9.40 -18.95
CA SER A 512 1.91 -8.56 -20.14
C SER A 512 1.28 -9.33 -21.29
N MET A 513 0.41 -8.68 -22.06
CA MET A 513 -0.40 -9.29 -23.12
C MET A 513 -0.04 -8.77 -24.52
N ASP A 514 0.97 -7.91 -24.61
CA ASP A 514 1.45 -7.32 -25.85
C ASP A 514 2.93 -6.92 -25.74
N ALA A 515 3.60 -6.78 -26.88
CA ALA A 515 5.03 -6.41 -26.95
C ALA A 515 5.33 -5.01 -26.41
N GLY A 516 4.36 -4.09 -26.41
CA GLY A 516 4.50 -2.75 -25.85
C GLY A 516 4.34 -2.69 -24.33
N ILE A 517 4.09 -3.84 -23.67
CA ILE A 517 3.98 -3.97 -22.22
C ILE A 517 2.94 -2.99 -21.63
N ALA A 518 1.90 -2.69 -22.41
CA ALA A 518 0.88 -1.72 -22.03
C ALA A 518 -0.35 -2.40 -21.41
N GLN A 519 -0.63 -3.64 -21.81
CA GLN A 519 -1.83 -4.38 -21.45
C GLN A 519 -1.47 -5.59 -20.61
N TYR A 520 -2.24 -5.85 -19.56
CA TYR A 520 -2.00 -6.95 -18.63
C TYR A 520 -3.27 -7.72 -18.32
N ALA A 521 -3.15 -9.03 -18.13
CA ALA A 521 -4.16 -9.85 -17.47
C ALA A 521 -3.70 -10.19 -16.05
N ALA A 522 -4.64 -10.49 -15.15
CA ALA A 522 -4.37 -10.89 -13.78
C ALA A 522 -4.91 -12.29 -13.48
N GLN A 523 -4.23 -13.00 -12.60
CA GLN A 523 -4.70 -14.21 -11.93
C GLN A 523 -4.49 -14.03 -10.44
N VAL A 524 -5.45 -14.47 -9.64
CA VAL A 524 -5.43 -14.32 -8.18
C VAL A 524 -5.76 -15.65 -7.53
N ALA A 525 -5.18 -15.89 -6.37
CA ALA A 525 -5.44 -17.08 -5.57
C ALA A 525 -5.50 -16.71 -4.09
N LEU A 526 -6.49 -17.28 -3.38
CA LEU A 526 -6.50 -17.26 -1.93
C LEU A 526 -5.46 -18.27 -1.42
N GLN A 527 -4.74 -17.90 -0.36
CA GLN A 527 -3.79 -18.79 0.29
C GLN A 527 -3.81 -18.59 1.81
N PRO A 528 -3.21 -19.50 2.61
CA PRO A 528 -3.25 -19.44 4.06
C PRO A 528 -2.85 -18.08 4.66
N HIS A 529 -3.36 -17.83 5.87
CA HIS A 529 -3.12 -16.59 6.61
C HIS A 529 -1.62 -16.30 6.73
N ARG A 530 -1.21 -15.09 6.32
CA ARG A 530 0.17 -14.57 6.37
C ARG A 530 1.25 -15.43 5.68
N LEU A 531 0.87 -16.28 4.74
CA LEU A 531 1.83 -16.99 3.88
C LEU A 531 2.33 -16.06 2.77
N GLU A 532 3.63 -15.79 2.70
CA GLU A 532 4.25 -14.94 1.66
C GLU A 532 4.56 -15.72 0.37
N VAL A 533 4.84 -17.02 0.48
CA VAL A 533 5.16 -17.85 -0.68
C VAL A 533 3.89 -18.10 -1.48
N ILE A 534 3.93 -17.84 -2.78
CA ILE A 534 2.79 -18.07 -3.68
C ILE A 534 2.63 -19.58 -3.89
N GLN A 535 1.55 -20.15 -3.36
CA GLN A 535 1.32 -21.60 -3.46
C GLN A 535 0.90 -22.04 -4.86
N ASP A 536 0.04 -21.26 -5.52
CA ASP A 536 -0.54 -21.62 -6.83
C ASP A 536 0.11 -20.87 -8.01
N MET A 537 1.43 -20.69 -7.94
CA MET A 537 2.20 -20.02 -9.00
C MET A 537 2.02 -20.73 -10.35
N ARG A 538 1.96 -22.07 -10.32
CA ARG A 538 1.83 -22.89 -11.54
C ARG A 538 0.58 -22.56 -12.34
N THR A 539 -0.59 -22.64 -11.71
CA THR A 539 -1.88 -22.47 -12.39
C THR A 539 -2.04 -21.04 -12.89
N MET A 540 -1.65 -20.06 -12.07
CA MET A 540 -1.72 -18.64 -12.43
C MET A 540 -0.85 -18.34 -13.66
N VAL A 541 0.41 -18.78 -13.67
CA VAL A 541 1.31 -18.57 -14.82
C VAL A 541 0.81 -19.30 -16.05
N LYS A 542 0.36 -20.55 -15.92
CA LYS A 542 -0.20 -21.33 -17.04
C LYS A 542 -1.34 -20.59 -17.73
N LYS A 543 -2.32 -20.09 -16.96
CA LYS A 543 -3.46 -19.32 -17.49
C LYS A 543 -2.99 -18.05 -18.19
N LEU A 544 -2.05 -17.31 -17.61
CA LEU A 544 -1.51 -16.08 -18.23
C LEU A 544 -0.81 -16.36 -19.56
N VAL A 545 0.00 -17.41 -19.64
CA VAL A 545 0.72 -17.79 -20.87
C VAL A 545 -0.26 -18.24 -21.96
N VAL A 546 -1.32 -18.97 -21.60
CA VAL A 546 -2.38 -19.34 -22.54
C VAL A 546 -3.11 -18.11 -23.06
N HIS A 547 -3.52 -17.18 -22.18
CA HIS A 547 -4.14 -15.92 -22.61
C HIS A 547 -3.24 -15.08 -23.52
N PHE A 548 -1.93 -15.03 -23.24
CA PHE A 548 -0.95 -14.39 -24.10
C PHE A 548 -0.96 -15.00 -25.51
N ALA A 549 -0.87 -16.33 -25.61
CA ALA A 549 -0.85 -17.03 -26.88
C ALA A 549 -2.17 -16.87 -27.66
N GLU A 550 -3.32 -16.96 -26.99
CA GLU A 550 -4.64 -16.74 -27.59
C GLU A 550 -4.77 -15.34 -28.16
N ARG A 551 -4.37 -14.32 -27.40
CA ARG A 551 -4.46 -12.92 -27.84
C ARG A 551 -3.54 -12.63 -29.02
N LEU A 552 -2.32 -13.18 -29.01
CA LEU A 552 -1.41 -13.03 -30.14
C LEU A 552 -1.86 -13.84 -31.36
N LYS A 553 -2.54 -14.97 -31.18
CA LYS A 553 -3.17 -15.73 -32.27
C LYS A 553 -4.26 -14.91 -32.95
N VAL A 554 -5.12 -14.23 -32.19
CA VAL A 554 -6.13 -13.32 -32.75
C VAL A 554 -5.46 -12.17 -33.53
N ARG A 555 -4.37 -11.60 -32.99
CA ARG A 555 -3.69 -10.45 -33.61
C ARG A 555 -2.89 -10.78 -34.87
N PHE A 556 -2.19 -11.91 -34.87
CA PHE A 556 -1.22 -12.27 -35.92
C PHE A 556 -1.67 -13.45 -36.80
N GLY A 557 -2.84 -14.03 -36.52
CA GLY A 557 -3.34 -15.22 -37.22
C GLY A 557 -2.57 -16.51 -36.90
N ARG A 558 -1.61 -16.49 -35.97
CA ARG A 558 -0.78 -17.64 -35.59
C ARG A 558 -0.47 -17.64 -34.10
N THR A 559 -0.33 -18.83 -33.51
CA THR A 559 0.06 -18.96 -32.10
C THR A 559 1.49 -18.47 -31.89
N VAL A 560 1.69 -17.62 -30.89
CA VAL A 560 3.00 -17.11 -30.49
C VAL A 560 3.17 -17.36 -29.00
N TRP A 561 4.17 -18.17 -28.66
CA TRP A 561 4.56 -18.44 -27.28
C TRP A 561 5.70 -17.51 -26.87
N PRO A 562 5.79 -17.10 -25.59
CA PRO A 562 6.94 -16.35 -25.12
C PRO A 562 8.17 -17.26 -25.12
N VAL A 563 9.29 -16.78 -25.69
CA VAL A 563 10.59 -17.45 -25.61
C VAL A 563 11.40 -16.96 -24.39
N ARG A 564 10.99 -15.83 -23.81
CA ARG A 564 11.59 -15.23 -22.61
C ARG A 564 10.51 -14.78 -21.63
N VAL A 565 10.74 -15.03 -20.34
CA VAL A 565 9.85 -14.64 -19.25
C VAL A 565 10.67 -13.92 -18.19
N ILE A 566 10.27 -12.69 -17.87
CA ILE A 566 10.90 -11.86 -16.85
C ILE A 566 9.89 -11.64 -15.72
N VAL A 567 10.22 -12.07 -14.51
CA VAL A 567 9.33 -12.02 -13.34
C VAL A 567 9.84 -10.99 -12.34
N TYR A 568 8.95 -10.07 -11.93
CA TYR A 568 9.18 -9.16 -10.81
C TYR A 568 8.29 -9.55 -9.61
N ARG A 569 8.90 -10.04 -8.53
CA ARG A 569 8.22 -10.53 -7.31
C ARG A 569 8.42 -9.54 -6.15
N ASP A 570 7.36 -8.91 -5.65
CA ASP A 570 7.41 -7.94 -4.52
C ASP A 570 7.22 -8.62 -3.16
N GLY A 571 7.52 -7.94 -2.04
CA GLY A 571 7.13 -8.41 -0.70
C GLY A 571 7.98 -9.53 -0.08
N VAL A 572 8.89 -10.14 -0.84
CA VAL A 572 9.77 -11.21 -0.34
C VAL A 572 10.98 -10.62 0.40
N SER A 573 11.16 -11.01 1.66
CA SER A 573 12.36 -10.66 2.43
C SER A 573 13.56 -11.56 2.07
N GLU A 574 14.79 -11.07 2.31
CA GLU A 574 16.02 -11.84 2.02
C GLU A 574 16.02 -13.23 2.66
N GLY A 575 15.53 -13.35 3.90
CA GLY A 575 15.43 -14.63 4.62
C GLY A 575 14.46 -15.64 3.98
N GLN A 576 13.64 -15.21 3.02
CA GLN A 576 12.68 -16.05 2.30
C GLN A 576 13.13 -16.39 0.87
N PHE A 577 14.27 -15.88 0.39
CA PHE A 577 14.74 -16.12 -0.98
C PHE A 577 14.88 -17.60 -1.31
N HIS A 578 15.45 -18.39 -0.39
CA HIS A 578 15.60 -19.83 -0.56
C HIS A 578 14.26 -20.55 -0.70
N GLU A 579 13.27 -20.13 0.08
CA GLU A 579 11.95 -20.71 0.05
C GLU A 579 11.24 -20.41 -1.27
N VAL A 580 11.34 -19.17 -1.77
CA VAL A 580 10.82 -18.78 -3.09
C VAL A 580 11.51 -19.54 -4.22
N LEU A 581 12.83 -19.69 -4.18
CA LEU A 581 13.60 -20.50 -5.14
C LEU A 581 13.17 -21.96 -5.14
N LYS A 582 12.85 -22.53 -3.98
CA LYS A 582 12.42 -23.93 -3.85
C LYS A 582 10.97 -24.14 -4.25
N LYS A 583 10.08 -23.19 -3.95
CA LYS A 583 8.62 -23.40 -4.06
C LYS A 583 7.98 -22.69 -5.25
N GLU A 584 8.42 -21.50 -5.64
CA GLU A 584 7.78 -20.72 -6.72
C GLU A 584 8.44 -20.98 -8.09
N VAL A 585 9.77 -20.91 -8.17
CA VAL A 585 10.49 -21.05 -9.46
C VAL A 585 10.21 -22.38 -10.17
N PRO A 586 10.23 -23.55 -9.49
CA PRO A 586 9.93 -24.82 -10.16
C PRO A 586 8.50 -24.93 -10.65
N GLN A 587 7.56 -24.19 -10.04
CA GLN A 587 6.17 -24.15 -10.48
C GLN A 587 6.00 -23.40 -11.80
N ILE A 588 6.77 -22.34 -12.03
CA ILE A 588 6.82 -21.64 -13.33
C ILE A 588 7.27 -22.62 -14.41
N ALA A 589 8.36 -23.35 -14.16
CA ALA A 589 8.86 -24.35 -15.09
C ALA A 589 7.86 -25.51 -15.31
N ALA A 590 7.08 -25.88 -14.28
CA ALA A 590 6.02 -26.88 -14.42
C ALA A 590 4.85 -26.37 -15.28
N ALA A 591 4.47 -25.10 -15.15
CA ALA A 591 3.42 -24.49 -15.96
C ALA A 591 3.73 -24.57 -17.45
N PHE A 592 4.97 -24.23 -17.84
CA PHE A 592 5.42 -24.33 -19.22
C PHE A 592 5.51 -25.78 -19.72
N ARG A 593 6.00 -26.71 -18.89
CA ARG A 593 6.03 -28.15 -19.25
C ARG A 593 4.63 -28.68 -19.53
N GLU A 594 3.66 -28.37 -18.67
CA GLU A 594 2.26 -28.77 -18.89
C GLU A 594 1.71 -28.18 -20.20
N ILE A 595 2.10 -26.98 -20.60
CA ILE A 595 1.69 -26.38 -21.89
C ILE A 595 2.36 -27.11 -23.07
N MET A 596 3.61 -27.53 -22.95
CA MET A 596 4.32 -28.29 -23.99
C MET A 596 3.74 -29.70 -24.17
N GLU A 597 3.34 -30.33 -23.07
CA GLU A 597 2.78 -31.69 -23.03
C GLU A 597 1.30 -31.74 -23.45
N GLN A 598 0.61 -30.58 -23.49
CA GLN A 598 -0.77 -30.51 -23.98
C GLN A 598 -0.85 -30.95 -25.44
N ASP A 599 -1.79 -31.87 -25.71
CA ASP A 599 -2.06 -32.28 -27.08
C ASP A 599 -2.69 -31.11 -27.87
N ARG A 600 -1.92 -30.58 -28.82
CA ARG A 600 -2.28 -29.46 -29.70
C ARG A 600 -1.80 -29.77 -31.13
N PRO A 601 -2.39 -29.16 -32.17
CA PRO A 601 -1.85 -29.25 -33.53
C PRO A 601 -0.39 -28.80 -33.58
N GLU A 602 0.44 -29.42 -34.43
CA GLU A 602 1.89 -29.15 -34.50
C GLU A 602 2.22 -27.66 -34.66
N VAL A 603 1.41 -26.94 -35.45
CA VAL A 603 1.54 -25.49 -35.69
C VAL A 603 1.31 -24.62 -34.45
N ASP A 604 0.62 -25.15 -33.45
CA ASP A 604 0.27 -24.47 -32.20
C ASP A 604 1.09 -24.97 -31.00
N ARG A 605 1.94 -26.00 -31.17
CA ARG A 605 2.75 -26.57 -30.09
C ARG A 605 3.89 -25.65 -29.67
N MET A 606 4.12 -25.56 -28.36
CA MET A 606 5.31 -24.89 -27.81
C MET A 606 6.50 -25.84 -27.91
N LYS A 607 7.52 -25.45 -28.67
CA LYS A 607 8.65 -26.32 -29.03
C LYS A 607 9.81 -26.31 -28.02
N ALA A 608 9.92 -25.26 -27.22
CA ALA A 608 11.03 -25.09 -26.28
C ALA A 608 10.57 -24.42 -24.98
N MET A 609 11.33 -24.67 -23.91
CA MET A 609 11.16 -23.96 -22.65
C MET A 609 11.66 -22.52 -22.78
N PRO A 610 10.92 -21.52 -22.27
CA PRO A 610 11.39 -20.15 -22.29
C PRO A 610 12.56 -19.92 -21.33
N ALA A 611 13.43 -18.98 -21.69
CA ALA A 611 14.41 -18.45 -20.76
C ALA A 611 13.70 -17.66 -19.65
N LEU A 612 14.04 -17.93 -18.39
CA LEU A 612 13.50 -17.31 -17.20
C LEU A 612 14.51 -16.36 -16.55
N THR A 613 14.06 -15.15 -16.25
CA THR A 613 14.71 -14.21 -15.32
C THR A 613 13.75 -13.95 -14.15
N PHE A 614 14.19 -14.18 -12.91
CA PHE A 614 13.38 -14.00 -11.71
C PHE A 614 14.03 -12.96 -10.78
N ILE A 615 13.34 -11.83 -10.60
CA ILE A 615 13.84 -10.64 -9.90
C ILE A 615 12.93 -10.37 -8.70
N VAL A 616 13.48 -10.39 -7.50
CA VAL A 616 12.78 -9.92 -6.30
C VAL A 616 12.91 -8.40 -6.21
N VAL A 617 11.80 -7.73 -5.96
CA VAL A 617 11.70 -6.27 -5.76
C VAL A 617 11.39 -6.01 -4.29
N GLN A 618 12.18 -5.16 -3.64
CA GLN A 618 11.95 -4.78 -2.25
C GLN A 618 11.87 -3.26 -2.17
N LYS A 619 10.65 -2.73 -2.02
CA LYS A 619 10.42 -1.30 -1.80
C LYS A 619 10.48 -0.89 -0.33
N ARG A 620 10.14 -1.81 0.57
CA ARG A 620 10.00 -1.55 2.01
C ARG A 620 11.27 -1.95 2.75
N HIS A 621 12.30 -1.11 2.67
CA HIS A 621 13.56 -1.27 3.41
C HIS A 621 14.06 0.06 3.99
N HIS A 622 15.20 -0.01 4.68
CA HIS A 622 15.75 1.10 5.47
C HIS A 622 16.86 1.87 4.75
N THR A 623 17.37 1.37 3.61
CA THR A 623 18.33 2.12 2.78
C THR A 623 17.71 3.41 2.23
N ARG A 624 18.47 4.50 2.32
CA ARG A 624 18.19 5.82 1.73
C ARG A 624 19.44 6.31 1.01
N LEU A 625 19.24 7.01 -0.09
CA LEU A 625 20.30 7.65 -0.87
C LEU A 625 20.12 9.16 -0.76
N TYR A 626 21.21 9.86 -0.49
CA TYR A 626 21.27 11.30 -0.37
C TYR A 626 22.29 11.83 -1.38
N PRO A 627 21.99 12.92 -2.10
CA PRO A 627 22.95 13.53 -3.00
C PRO A 627 24.11 14.14 -2.21
N THR A 628 25.33 13.98 -2.71
CA THR A 628 26.56 14.54 -2.14
C THR A 628 26.75 16.02 -2.47
N ASP A 629 26.18 16.48 -3.58
CA ASP A 629 26.25 17.85 -4.07
C ASP A 629 24.92 18.32 -4.67
N SER A 630 24.85 19.61 -5.00
CA SER A 630 23.66 20.24 -5.60
C SER A 630 23.45 19.95 -7.08
N HIS A 631 24.39 19.30 -7.77
CA HIS A 631 24.20 18.84 -9.15
C HIS A 631 23.47 17.50 -9.20
N ASN A 632 23.59 16.70 -8.14
CA ASN A 632 22.97 15.38 -8.01
C ASN A 632 21.52 15.41 -7.48
N VAL A 633 20.91 16.60 -7.34
CA VAL A 633 19.51 16.73 -6.87
C VAL A 633 18.49 16.66 -8.01
N ASP A 634 17.33 16.06 -7.76
CA ASP A 634 16.21 16.01 -8.72
C ASP A 634 15.65 17.40 -9.03
N SER A 635 15.52 18.24 -8.00
CA SER A 635 15.07 19.63 -8.04
C SER A 635 15.45 20.34 -6.73
N PRO A 636 15.64 21.67 -6.75
CA PRO A 636 15.94 22.43 -5.54
C PRO A 636 14.89 22.28 -4.42
N GLN A 637 13.62 22.04 -4.78
CA GLN A 637 12.51 21.94 -3.83
C GLN A 637 12.40 20.57 -3.16
N SER A 638 12.85 19.50 -3.81
CA SER A 638 12.75 18.13 -3.30
C SER A 638 14.06 17.70 -2.60
N GLY A 639 15.22 18.09 -3.14
CA GLY A 639 16.54 17.79 -2.57
C GLY A 639 16.91 16.30 -2.60
N ASN A 640 16.17 15.48 -3.37
CA ASN A 640 16.41 14.04 -3.48
C ASN A 640 17.42 13.74 -4.57
N VAL A 641 17.96 12.52 -4.60
CA VAL A 641 18.71 12.02 -5.76
C VAL A 641 17.84 12.03 -7.02
N GLN A 642 18.46 12.21 -8.18
CA GLN A 642 17.75 12.25 -9.47
C GLN A 642 17.02 10.92 -9.75
N PRO A 643 15.82 10.95 -10.38
CA PRO A 643 15.19 9.74 -10.90
C PRO A 643 16.13 9.05 -11.90
N GLY A 644 16.26 7.74 -11.78
CA GLY A 644 17.22 6.95 -12.54
C GLY A 644 18.55 6.71 -11.81
N THR A 645 18.75 7.28 -10.62
CA THR A 645 19.94 6.99 -9.79
C THR A 645 19.97 5.51 -9.43
N VAL A 646 21.07 4.83 -9.79
CA VAL A 646 21.37 3.43 -9.51
C VAL A 646 22.61 3.33 -8.65
N VAL A 647 22.59 2.38 -7.70
CA VAL A 647 23.76 1.97 -6.93
C VAL A 647 23.82 0.45 -6.94
N ASP A 648 24.82 -0.12 -7.60
CA ASP A 648 25.03 -1.57 -7.76
C ASP A 648 26.33 -2.08 -7.13
N THR A 649 27.10 -1.21 -6.48
CA THR A 649 28.35 -1.53 -5.75
C THR A 649 28.29 -1.07 -4.30
N THR A 650 29.28 -1.48 -3.50
CA THR A 650 29.55 -1.00 -2.12
C THR A 650 28.51 -1.38 -1.07
N ILE A 651 27.25 -0.99 -1.24
CA ILE A 651 26.12 -1.22 -0.29
C ILE A 651 25.22 -2.39 -0.72
N THR A 652 25.49 -2.97 -1.88
CA THR A 652 24.83 -4.15 -2.43
C THR A 652 25.25 -5.44 -1.71
N ALA A 653 24.38 -6.46 -1.74
CA ALA A 653 24.72 -7.73 -1.09
C ALA A 653 25.77 -8.49 -1.91
N PRO A 654 26.86 -8.98 -1.29
CA PRO A 654 28.09 -9.41 -2.00
C PRO A 654 27.94 -10.69 -2.84
N HIS A 655 26.90 -11.49 -2.59
CA HIS A 655 26.71 -12.80 -3.25
C HIS A 655 25.51 -12.85 -4.17
N TYR A 656 24.97 -11.69 -4.55
CA TYR A 656 23.81 -11.62 -5.40
C TYR A 656 24.01 -10.62 -6.51
N PHE A 657 23.49 -10.95 -7.68
CA PHE A 657 23.33 -9.98 -8.75
C PHE A 657 22.15 -9.04 -8.40
N ASN A 658 22.45 -7.85 -7.87
CA ASN A 658 21.46 -6.93 -7.32
C ASN A 658 21.84 -5.46 -7.51
N TRP A 659 20.87 -4.57 -7.34
CA TRP A 659 21.10 -3.11 -7.36
C TRP A 659 19.98 -2.37 -6.64
N PHE A 660 20.27 -1.15 -6.19
CA PHE A 660 19.28 -0.18 -5.76
C PHE A 660 18.98 0.79 -6.91
N MET A 661 17.71 1.19 -7.08
CA MET A 661 17.34 2.23 -8.05
C MET A 661 16.25 3.15 -7.51
N THR A 662 16.48 4.46 -7.60
CA THR A 662 15.45 5.49 -7.37
C THR A 662 14.80 5.87 -8.70
N SER A 663 13.72 5.19 -9.08
CA SER A 663 13.08 5.39 -10.39
C SER A 663 12.15 6.61 -10.49
N HIS A 664 11.85 7.29 -9.39
CA HIS A 664 10.80 8.32 -9.31
C HIS A 664 11.32 9.58 -8.64
N ALA A 665 10.77 10.73 -9.03
CA ALA A 665 11.08 11.99 -8.35
C ALA A 665 10.40 12.07 -6.98
N GLY A 666 11.09 12.73 -6.05
CA GLY A 666 10.52 13.07 -4.76
C GLY A 666 9.31 13.99 -4.92
N ILE A 667 8.29 13.79 -4.10
CA ILE A 667 7.11 14.67 -4.09
C ILE A 667 7.25 15.60 -2.90
N ALA A 668 7.29 16.91 -3.15
CA ALA A 668 7.15 17.92 -2.12
C ALA A 668 5.65 18.17 -1.86
N MET A 669 5.20 17.97 -0.62
CA MET A 669 3.84 18.30 -0.20
C MET A 669 3.87 19.53 0.71
N ARG A 670 3.15 20.60 0.33
CA ARG A 670 2.99 21.83 1.12
C ARG A 670 4.31 22.46 1.58
N GLY A 671 5.33 22.45 0.71
CA GLY A 671 6.65 23.01 1.01
C GLY A 671 7.57 22.12 1.85
N ARG A 672 7.12 20.92 2.29
CA ARG A 672 7.98 19.91 2.91
C ARG A 672 8.28 18.80 1.90
N GLY A 673 9.57 18.52 1.69
CA GLY A 673 10.03 17.40 0.86
C GLY A 673 9.68 16.04 1.49
N THR A 674 9.72 14.98 0.70
CA THR A 674 9.75 13.60 1.19
C THR A 674 11.01 12.92 0.69
N THR A 675 11.73 12.21 1.55
CA THR A 675 12.89 11.42 1.12
C THR A 675 12.44 10.21 0.31
N THR A 676 12.96 10.11 -0.91
CA THR A 676 12.74 8.99 -1.83
C THR A 676 13.30 7.70 -1.23
N ARG A 677 12.65 6.59 -1.59
CA ARG A 677 13.10 5.25 -1.25
C ARG A 677 13.54 4.58 -2.54
N PRO A 678 14.84 4.27 -2.74
CA PRO A 678 15.22 3.41 -3.85
C PRO A 678 14.54 2.06 -3.66
N ALA A 679 14.18 1.38 -4.74
CA ALA A 679 13.81 -0.02 -4.68
C ALA A 679 15.07 -0.88 -4.82
N HIS A 680 15.14 -1.99 -4.08
CA HIS A 680 16.21 -2.97 -4.19
C HIS A 680 15.74 -4.13 -5.07
N TYR A 681 16.55 -4.47 -6.08
CA TYR A 681 16.29 -5.53 -7.04
C TYR A 681 17.32 -6.62 -6.87
N THR A 682 16.88 -7.86 -6.68
CA THR A 682 17.79 -9.01 -6.54
C THR A 682 17.41 -10.09 -7.54
N VAL A 683 18.34 -10.46 -8.42
CA VAL A 683 18.16 -11.52 -9.40
C VAL A 683 18.43 -12.86 -8.72
N LEU A 684 17.41 -13.70 -8.62
CA LEU A 684 17.52 -15.04 -8.05
C LEU A 684 17.80 -16.11 -9.11
N VAL A 685 17.31 -15.90 -10.33
CA VAL A 685 17.50 -16.79 -11.49
C VAL A 685 17.65 -15.93 -12.75
N ASP A 686 18.64 -16.23 -13.59
CA ASP A 686 18.78 -15.61 -14.91
C ASP A 686 19.36 -16.60 -15.93
N SER A 687 18.46 -17.37 -16.53
CA SER A 687 18.78 -18.20 -17.71
C SER A 687 18.72 -17.41 -19.02
N SER A 688 18.19 -16.17 -18.99
CA SER A 688 18.19 -15.26 -20.14
C SER A 688 19.56 -14.62 -20.38
N LYS A 689 20.45 -14.69 -19.39
CA LYS A 689 21.84 -14.23 -19.45
C LYS A 689 21.97 -12.73 -19.70
N LEU A 690 20.98 -11.95 -19.27
CA LEU A 690 20.93 -10.50 -19.50
C LEU A 690 22.05 -9.78 -18.76
N SER A 691 22.53 -8.68 -19.35
CA SER A 691 23.53 -7.84 -18.70
C SER A 691 22.91 -7.00 -17.57
N MET A 692 23.74 -6.50 -16.65
CA MET A 692 23.27 -5.62 -15.57
C MET A 692 22.64 -4.35 -16.12
N GLN A 693 23.29 -3.77 -17.12
CA GLN A 693 22.83 -2.58 -17.82
C GLN A 693 21.47 -2.82 -18.52
N ASP A 694 21.30 -3.95 -19.20
CA ASP A 694 20.02 -4.31 -19.83
C ASP A 694 18.90 -4.44 -18.80
N LEU A 695 19.16 -5.11 -17.68
CA LEU A 695 18.18 -5.28 -16.61
C LEU A 695 17.84 -3.95 -15.94
N GLN A 696 18.83 -3.11 -15.64
CA GLN A 696 18.64 -1.78 -15.06
C GLN A 696 17.80 -0.89 -15.98
N ASN A 697 18.17 -0.78 -17.26
CA ASN A 697 17.45 0.03 -18.25
C ASN A 697 16.03 -0.51 -18.50
N PHE A 698 15.87 -1.83 -18.64
CA PHE A 698 14.56 -2.45 -18.81
C PHE A 698 13.66 -2.19 -17.60
N THR A 699 14.18 -2.41 -16.39
CA THR A 699 13.46 -2.15 -15.13
C THR A 699 13.04 -0.70 -15.03
N TYR A 700 13.91 0.24 -15.40
CA TYR A 700 13.61 1.66 -15.40
C TYR A 700 12.54 2.01 -16.43
N GLY A 701 12.62 1.46 -17.64
CA GLY A 701 11.56 1.58 -18.67
C GLY A 701 10.18 1.18 -18.17
N LEU A 702 10.08 0.04 -17.48
CA LEU A 702 8.83 -0.43 -16.89
C LEU A 702 8.24 0.52 -15.84
N CYS A 703 9.04 1.37 -15.20
CA CYS A 703 8.57 2.39 -14.26
C CYS A 703 7.82 3.54 -14.96
N TYR A 704 7.93 3.69 -16.28
CA TYR A 704 7.21 4.70 -17.07
C TYR A 704 5.92 4.16 -17.72
N LEU A 705 5.68 2.85 -17.64
CA LEU A 705 4.52 2.19 -18.27
C LEU A 705 3.32 2.00 -17.34
N PHE A 706 3.32 2.66 -16.17
CA PHE A 706 2.18 2.61 -15.25
C PHE A 706 1.02 3.49 -15.76
N CYS A 707 -0.04 2.85 -16.25
CA CYS A 707 -1.09 3.49 -17.04
C CYS A 707 -1.99 4.48 -16.26
N ARG A 708 -1.84 4.62 -14.94
CA ARG A 708 -2.69 5.48 -14.10
C ARG A 708 -2.13 6.89 -13.86
N ALA A 709 -0.90 7.16 -14.26
CA ALA A 709 -0.25 8.44 -13.99
C ALA A 709 0.77 8.79 -15.07
N THR A 710 0.90 10.07 -15.39
CA THR A 710 1.98 10.60 -16.24
C THR A 710 3.24 10.91 -15.43
N ARG A 711 3.67 9.92 -14.63
CA ARG A 711 4.85 9.99 -13.77
C ARG A 711 5.52 8.62 -13.71
N ALA A 712 6.85 8.62 -13.62
CA ALA A 712 7.61 7.44 -13.29
C ALA A 712 7.25 6.98 -11.87
N VAL A 713 6.96 5.70 -11.73
CA VAL A 713 6.59 5.09 -10.44
C VAL A 713 7.78 4.39 -9.79
N SER A 714 7.72 4.22 -8.47
CA SER A 714 8.86 3.79 -7.65
C SER A 714 9.29 2.32 -7.82
N VAL A 715 8.47 1.51 -8.48
CA VAL A 715 8.73 0.09 -8.81
C VAL A 715 8.09 -0.19 -10.17
N PRO A 716 8.49 -1.25 -10.89
CA PRO A 716 7.97 -1.53 -12.23
C PRO A 716 6.44 -1.61 -12.27
N ALA A 717 5.82 -1.12 -13.35
CA ALA A 717 4.37 -1.24 -13.58
C ALA A 717 3.77 -2.64 -13.28
N PRO A 718 4.37 -3.78 -13.69
CA PRO A 718 3.84 -5.11 -13.37
C PRO A 718 3.69 -5.38 -11.86
N VAL A 719 4.63 -4.89 -11.03
CA VAL A 719 4.53 -5.01 -9.56
C VAL A 719 3.34 -4.22 -9.03
N TYR A 720 3.19 -2.98 -9.49
CA TYR A 720 2.03 -2.15 -9.11
C TYR A 720 0.71 -2.80 -9.52
N TYR A 721 0.65 -3.40 -10.71
CA TYR A 721 -0.55 -4.09 -11.20
C TYR A 721 -0.87 -5.34 -10.38
N ALA A 722 0.11 -6.14 -9.97
CA ALA A 722 -0.10 -7.27 -9.06
C ALA A 722 -0.69 -6.83 -7.72
N HIS A 723 -0.15 -5.77 -7.11
CA HIS A 723 -0.69 -5.20 -5.88
C HIS A 723 -2.13 -4.70 -6.05
N LEU A 724 -2.45 -4.05 -7.17
CA LEU A 724 -3.82 -3.61 -7.48
C LEU A 724 -4.78 -4.79 -7.70
N ALA A 725 -4.33 -5.86 -8.35
CA ALA A 725 -5.10 -7.08 -8.56
C ALA A 725 -5.40 -7.80 -7.23
N ALA A 726 -4.40 -7.95 -6.35
CA ALA A 726 -4.59 -8.52 -5.02
C ALA A 726 -5.56 -7.67 -4.17
N PHE A 727 -5.42 -6.34 -4.21
CA PHE A 727 -6.35 -5.44 -3.52
C PHE A 727 -7.76 -5.53 -4.09
N ARG A 728 -7.91 -5.66 -5.42
CA ARG A 728 -9.22 -5.84 -6.05
C ARG A 728 -9.86 -7.17 -5.66
N ALA A 729 -9.10 -8.26 -5.67
CA ALA A 729 -9.57 -9.57 -5.25
C ALA A 729 -10.07 -9.58 -3.80
N ARG A 730 -9.44 -8.80 -2.90
CA ARG A 730 -9.95 -8.61 -1.53
C ARG A 730 -11.35 -7.99 -1.51
N ALA A 731 -11.67 -7.10 -2.45
CA ALA A 731 -13.01 -6.52 -2.58
C ALA A 731 -14.05 -7.52 -3.13
N HIS A 732 -13.60 -8.62 -3.73
CA HIS A 732 -14.44 -9.72 -4.22
C HIS A 732 -14.60 -10.85 -3.19
N THR A 733 -13.90 -10.78 -2.06
CA THR A 733 -13.95 -11.77 -1.00
C THR A 733 -14.89 -11.32 0.11
N THR A 734 -15.84 -12.18 0.46
CA THR A 734 -16.71 -12.03 1.63
C THR A 734 -16.39 -13.08 2.68
N TYR A 735 -16.52 -12.68 3.94
CA TYR A 735 -16.30 -13.54 5.10
C TYR A 735 -17.64 -13.73 5.80
N GLY A 736 -18.03 -14.98 6.08
CA GLY A 736 -19.23 -15.25 6.86
C GLY A 736 -19.11 -14.67 8.27
N ASP A 737 -20.19 -14.03 8.75
CA ASP A 737 -20.27 -13.55 10.13
C ASP A 737 -20.32 -14.74 11.10
N SER A 738 -19.33 -14.85 11.98
CA SER A 738 -19.42 -15.69 13.17
C SER A 738 -20.27 -14.97 14.24
N SER A 739 -21.57 -14.79 13.98
CA SER A 739 -22.53 -14.47 15.02
C SER A 739 -22.99 -15.76 15.71
N ALA A 740 -22.08 -16.36 16.47
CA ALA A 740 -22.41 -17.35 17.48
C ALA A 740 -21.57 -17.06 18.72
N SER A 741 -22.29 -16.73 19.80
CA SER A 741 -21.89 -16.67 21.21
C SER A 741 -20.46 -17.06 21.57
N GLU A 742 -19.81 -16.20 22.36
CA GLU A 742 -18.59 -16.47 23.13
C GLU A 742 -18.61 -17.87 23.76
N SER A 743 -17.92 -18.82 23.14
CA SER A 743 -17.33 -19.96 23.83
C SER A 743 -16.03 -20.32 23.15
N SER A 744 -14.95 -20.24 23.92
CA SER A 744 -13.61 -20.70 23.56
C SER A 744 -13.61 -22.21 23.34
N VAL A 745 -13.22 -22.71 22.16
CA VAL A 745 -12.10 -23.65 21.89
C VAL A 745 -11.81 -23.65 20.37
N ASP A 746 -10.56 -23.93 20.00
CA ASP A 746 -9.95 -24.08 18.68
C ASP A 746 -10.84 -24.39 17.44
N GLY A 747 -10.49 -23.72 16.33
CA GLY A 747 -10.61 -24.31 14.99
C GLY A 747 -11.88 -24.08 14.18
N GLN A 748 -12.69 -23.04 14.43
CA GLN A 748 -13.79 -22.71 13.51
C GLN A 748 -13.27 -22.10 12.19
N SER A 749 -13.48 -22.81 11.08
CA SER A 749 -13.20 -22.33 9.73
C SER A 749 -14.17 -21.20 9.38
N VAL A 750 -13.64 -19.98 9.18
CA VAL A 750 -14.39 -18.90 8.55
C VAL A 750 -14.76 -19.35 7.14
N THR A 751 -16.05 -19.36 6.79
CA THR A 751 -16.47 -19.56 5.41
C THR A 751 -16.02 -18.34 4.59
N VAL A 752 -15.14 -18.59 3.62
CA VAL A 752 -14.61 -17.57 2.71
C VAL A 752 -15.20 -17.81 1.33
N GLU A 753 -15.98 -16.86 0.84
CA GLU A 753 -16.46 -16.87 -0.54
C GLU A 753 -15.67 -15.85 -1.34
N HIS A 754 -15.17 -16.25 -2.52
CA HIS A 754 -14.49 -15.37 -3.45
C HIS A 754 -15.26 -15.37 -4.77
N ALA A 755 -15.81 -14.22 -5.14
CA ALA A 755 -16.51 -14.07 -6.41
C ALA A 755 -15.50 -14.01 -7.56
N GLU A 756 -15.51 -15.02 -8.44
CA GLU A 756 -14.67 -15.01 -9.63
C GLU A 756 -15.02 -13.83 -10.54
N VAL A 757 -14.02 -13.36 -11.29
CA VAL A 757 -14.19 -12.30 -12.28
C VAL A 757 -14.86 -12.87 -13.53
N GLY A 758 -15.85 -12.15 -14.06
CA GLY A 758 -16.59 -12.56 -15.24
C GLY A 758 -15.68 -12.72 -16.47
N ASP A 759 -16.03 -13.66 -17.35
CA ASP A 759 -15.17 -14.11 -18.47
C ASP A 759 -14.65 -12.97 -19.36
N ALA A 760 -15.52 -12.00 -19.67
CA ALA A 760 -15.18 -10.85 -20.51
C ALA A 760 -14.04 -9.97 -19.94
N LEU A 761 -13.78 -10.06 -18.63
CA LEU A 761 -12.76 -9.28 -17.93
C LEU A 761 -11.46 -10.05 -17.69
N ARG A 762 -11.42 -11.36 -17.90
CA ARG A 762 -10.25 -12.21 -17.60
C ARG A 762 -8.96 -11.77 -18.31
N GLN A 763 -9.08 -11.17 -19.49
CA GLN A 763 -7.96 -10.62 -20.27
C GLN A 763 -7.89 -9.07 -20.29
N LYS A 764 -8.65 -8.41 -19.40
CA LYS A 764 -8.73 -6.95 -19.27
C LYS A 764 -8.09 -6.49 -17.96
N MET A 765 -7.70 -5.21 -17.92
CA MET A 765 -7.12 -4.61 -16.73
C MET A 765 -8.20 -4.06 -15.77
N TYR A 766 -9.18 -4.89 -15.40
CA TYR A 766 -10.34 -4.48 -14.57
C TYR A 766 -9.93 -3.87 -13.22
N TYR A 767 -8.81 -4.33 -12.66
CA TYR A 767 -8.24 -3.94 -11.37
C TYR A 767 -7.65 -2.52 -11.32
N ILE A 768 -7.50 -1.84 -12.47
CA ILE A 768 -7.03 -0.44 -12.57
C ILE A 768 -8.03 0.54 -11.96
#